data_AF-A0A8J3HAC6-F1
#
_entry.id   AF-A0A8J3HAC6-F1
#
_cell.length_a   1.000
_cell.length_b   1.000
_cell.length_c   1.000
_cell.angle_alpha   90.00
_cell.angle_beta   90.00
_cell.angle_gamma   90.00
#
_symmetry.space_group_name_H-M   'P 1'
#
loop_
_entity.id
_entity.type
_entity.pdbx_description
1 polymer ?
#
loop_
_entity_poly.entity_id
_entity_poly.type
_entity_poly.pdbx_seq_one_letter_code
_entity_poly.pdbx_strand_id
1 'polypeptide(L)'
;MNPAPDTGLVRAAQAGDPRACQDLFAAHLSLVYNVVGRALDGHPDTDDVVQETMLRAVAALPRLRDPDRFRSWLIAIAVRQTQERGRARGTSQARLRQWDGWTELPDPAADPEGETLANVSLSAQRREVAAAARWLSPAEQSLLALWWQEVAGVLSRTDLAAALGITVAHSAVRVQRMKAQLDLARQVVQAWRADPRCPGLDTAARAPRRDRGPLSLRRAGQHVQDCAACAGRLAPLVPAERLLTGATLLPVPVALAAKVAGLLSTGTLAAGAGSLGLAVGGWLRRAAAGLSTKTAAVGGSSLAAVTAAAVLAVHYLPASTPPAQADPARPTPSAAASAAPSASPAASPSRRPPTAAPPLTGVATADLYVAPDGSDGNPGTLAAPLASLNRAVELVRAGQTIALRGGTYRAAAPVTITTSGTGSQRITLSNYRGEQPVLDATAIRGNQWYVTQRASYWTVQGLAVQHAKTFPYVCVSCRGSVFQRLAMHDNGATGLVLRGPGTVGNQVLDSDFHDNHDDAAHGANADGVAFKDGDGAGNIIRGCRAFRNADDGIDLSGFADPVTVEHNWAYGNGVNRWALADFAGAGTGFKLGGGDPIPAATHVVRDNAAWDNASYGFTEQGNPGAIRVTGNTAFRNGGDGFAFWFSPSLLEANLALGNGRDDNRGDTARESGNSWNQSGWSTALLRSADPAAAEGPRRADGTLPGTAFLTTTRPGVGARMAP
;
A
#
# COMPACT_ATOMS: atom_id res chain seq x y z
N MET A 1 -6.11 6.43 27.75
CA MET A 1 -7.45 6.95 28.11
C MET A 1 -7.48 8.43 27.75
N ASN A 2 -8.60 8.96 27.27
CA ASN A 2 -8.75 10.40 27.02
C ASN A 2 -9.67 10.96 28.12
N PRO A 3 -9.21 11.86 29.02
CA PRO A 3 -9.98 12.30 30.19
C PRO A 3 -11.27 13.03 29.79
N ALA A 4 -12.17 13.26 30.75
CA ALA A 4 -13.32 14.15 30.54
C ALA A 4 -12.85 15.54 30.05
N PRO A 5 -13.63 16.27 29.24
CA PRO A 5 -13.23 17.60 28.79
C PRO A 5 -13.06 18.52 30.01
N ASP A 6 -11.93 19.22 30.08
CA ASP A 6 -11.71 20.23 31.12
C ASP A 6 -12.73 21.37 30.94
N THR A 7 -13.62 21.51 31.92
CA THR A 7 -14.67 22.53 31.94
C THR A 7 -14.09 23.96 31.89
N GLY A 8 -12.87 24.16 32.39
CA GLY A 8 -12.12 25.41 32.27
C GLY A 8 -11.71 25.70 30.82
N LEU A 9 -11.15 24.70 30.13
CA LEU A 9 -10.77 24.80 28.71
C LEU A 9 -12.00 25.09 27.82
N VAL A 10 -13.15 24.45 28.08
CA VAL A 10 -14.40 24.73 27.37
C VAL A 10 -14.85 26.17 27.60
N ARG A 11 -14.80 26.67 28.84
CA ARG A 11 -15.18 28.06 29.17
C ARG A 11 -14.23 29.10 28.58
N ALA A 12 -12.93 28.83 28.52
CA ALA A 12 -11.95 29.70 27.86
C ALA A 12 -12.21 29.78 26.34
N ALA A 13 -12.46 28.64 25.68
CA ALA A 13 -12.84 28.59 24.28
C ALA A 13 -14.18 29.32 24.01
N GLN A 14 -15.15 29.25 24.93
CA GLN A 14 -16.40 30.02 24.86
C GLN A 14 -16.22 31.52 25.06
N ALA A 15 -15.25 31.94 25.89
CA ALA A 15 -14.86 33.34 26.06
C ALA A 15 -14.07 33.90 24.86
N GLY A 16 -13.71 33.05 23.89
CA GLY A 16 -13.05 33.43 22.65
C GLY A 16 -11.53 33.31 22.64
N ASP A 17 -10.93 32.60 23.60
CA ASP A 17 -9.50 32.27 23.56
C ASP A 17 -9.20 31.34 22.36
N PRO A 18 -8.40 31.78 21.36
CA PRO A 18 -8.11 30.98 20.17
C PRO A 18 -7.28 29.73 20.48
N ARG A 19 -6.42 29.75 21.51
CA ARG A 19 -5.60 28.60 21.91
C ARG A 19 -6.47 27.57 22.60
N ALA A 20 -7.27 27.98 23.58
CA ALA A 20 -8.22 27.08 24.24
C ALA A 20 -9.19 26.44 23.24
N CYS A 21 -9.65 27.21 22.23
CA CYS A 21 -10.47 26.68 21.14
C CYS A 21 -9.71 25.65 20.29
N GLN A 22 -8.48 25.96 19.87
CA GLN A 22 -7.63 25.06 19.10
C GLN A 22 -7.36 23.74 19.85
N ASP A 23 -6.94 23.81 21.10
CA ASP A 23 -6.57 22.65 21.92
C ASP A 23 -7.79 21.77 22.23
N LEU A 24 -8.92 22.39 22.60
CA LEU A 24 -10.18 21.69 22.87
C LEU A 24 -10.66 20.87 21.67
N PHE A 25 -10.62 21.45 20.48
CA PHE A 25 -11.05 20.78 19.25
C PHE A 25 -10.01 19.77 18.74
N ALA A 26 -8.71 20.06 18.84
CA ALA A 26 -7.65 19.10 18.51
C ALA A 26 -7.76 17.81 19.35
N ALA A 27 -7.97 17.94 20.67
CA ALA A 27 -8.13 16.80 21.59
C ALA A 27 -9.35 15.91 21.31
N HIS A 28 -10.37 16.44 20.59
CA HIS A 28 -11.60 15.73 20.24
C HIS A 28 -11.72 15.34 18.76
N LEU A 29 -10.83 15.82 17.88
CA LEU A 29 -10.86 15.52 16.45
C LEU A 29 -10.76 14.02 16.15
N SER A 30 -9.95 13.29 16.93
CA SER A 30 -9.82 11.82 16.83
C SER A 30 -11.15 11.10 17.08
N LEU A 31 -11.90 11.53 18.10
CA LEU A 31 -13.22 10.99 18.42
C LEU A 31 -14.24 11.31 17.32
N VAL A 32 -14.25 12.54 16.80
CA VAL A 32 -15.13 12.93 15.68
C VAL A 32 -14.81 12.10 14.43
N TYR A 33 -13.53 11.94 14.08
CA TYR A 33 -13.09 11.13 12.94
C TYR A 33 -13.50 9.66 13.10
N ASN A 34 -13.29 9.08 14.29
CA ASN A 34 -13.62 7.69 14.58
C ASN A 34 -15.12 7.38 14.57
N VAL A 35 -15.97 8.37 14.84
CA VAL A 35 -17.43 8.28 14.71
C VAL A 35 -17.87 8.47 13.26
N VAL A 36 -17.38 9.51 12.56
CA VAL A 36 -17.81 9.82 11.19
C VAL A 36 -17.34 8.77 10.18
N GLY A 37 -16.06 8.38 10.19
CA GLY A 37 -15.52 7.42 9.24
C GLY A 37 -16.17 6.03 9.32
N ARG A 38 -16.50 5.57 10.54
CA ARG A 38 -17.27 4.34 10.75
C ARG A 38 -18.75 4.47 10.37
N ALA A 39 -19.36 5.63 10.62
CA ALA A 39 -20.75 5.90 10.23
C ALA A 39 -20.93 6.13 8.72
N LEU A 40 -19.83 6.18 7.94
CA LEU A 40 -19.82 6.35 6.49
C LEU A 40 -19.13 5.20 5.73
N ASP A 41 -18.71 4.12 6.41
CA ASP A 41 -18.01 2.94 5.84
C ASP A 41 -16.87 3.33 4.88
N GLY A 42 -15.99 4.25 5.30
CA GLY A 42 -14.83 4.68 4.51
C GLY A 42 -15.11 5.61 3.32
N HIS A 43 -16.33 6.16 3.18
CA HIS A 43 -16.66 7.03 2.04
C HIS A 43 -15.73 8.26 1.93
N PRO A 44 -15.34 8.72 0.72
CA PRO A 44 -14.54 9.93 0.50
C PRO A 44 -15.18 11.25 0.96
N ASP A 45 -16.38 11.21 1.54
CA ASP A 45 -17.02 12.39 2.18
C ASP A 45 -16.58 12.54 3.64
N THR A 46 -15.81 11.58 4.19
CA THR A 46 -15.48 11.52 5.62
C THR A 46 -14.75 12.77 6.09
N ASP A 47 -13.71 13.19 5.38
CA ASP A 47 -12.92 14.37 5.72
C ASP A 47 -13.73 15.67 5.62
N ASP A 48 -14.59 15.80 4.60
CA ASP A 48 -15.53 16.92 4.45
C ASP A 48 -16.57 16.97 5.57
N VAL A 49 -17.17 15.83 5.93
CA VAL A 49 -18.17 15.74 7.01
C VAL A 49 -17.54 15.96 8.39
N VAL A 50 -16.29 15.55 8.60
CA VAL A 50 -15.52 15.89 9.81
C VAL A 50 -15.22 17.39 9.82
N GLN A 51 -14.68 17.97 8.75
CA GLN A 51 -14.40 19.40 8.68
C GLN A 51 -15.67 20.24 8.91
N GLU A 52 -16.79 19.90 8.26
CA GLU A 52 -18.08 20.57 8.45
C GLU A 52 -18.61 20.39 9.88
N THR A 53 -18.45 19.21 10.48
CA THR A 53 -18.79 18.98 11.90
C THR A 53 -17.98 19.89 12.82
N MET A 54 -16.67 19.99 12.63
CA MET A 54 -15.79 20.83 13.44
C MET A 54 -16.14 22.33 13.26
N LEU A 55 -16.34 22.80 12.03
CA LEU A 55 -16.75 24.18 11.74
C LEU A 55 -18.12 24.52 12.34
N ARG A 56 -19.13 23.64 12.19
CA ARG A 56 -20.46 23.82 12.77
C ARG A 56 -20.41 23.80 14.30
N ALA A 57 -19.50 23.03 14.90
CA ALA A 57 -19.29 23.03 16.35
C ALA A 57 -18.63 24.34 16.83
N VAL A 58 -17.54 24.80 16.21
CA VAL A 58 -16.89 26.09 16.55
C VAL A 58 -17.90 27.24 16.51
N ALA A 59 -18.69 27.35 15.43
CA ALA A 59 -19.71 28.39 15.28
C ALA A 59 -20.88 28.29 16.28
N ALA A 60 -21.07 27.12 16.91
CA ALA A 60 -22.14 26.88 17.88
C ALA A 60 -21.66 26.85 19.34
N LEU A 61 -20.34 26.79 19.61
CA LEU A 61 -19.76 26.66 20.95
C LEU A 61 -20.18 27.79 21.93
N PRO A 62 -20.27 29.07 21.53
CA PRO A 62 -20.78 30.13 22.41
C PRO A 62 -22.26 29.94 22.84
N ARG A 63 -22.99 29.00 22.25
CA ARG A 63 -24.39 28.67 22.57
C ARG A 63 -24.54 27.38 23.39
N LEU A 64 -23.44 26.69 23.70
CA LEU A 64 -23.44 25.52 24.58
C LEU A 64 -23.70 25.97 26.03
N ARG A 65 -24.94 25.76 26.51
CA ARG A 65 -25.38 26.18 27.85
C ARG A 65 -24.70 25.44 29.00
N ASP A 66 -24.15 24.28 28.72
CA ASP A 66 -23.66 23.31 29.70
C ASP A 66 -22.28 22.79 29.22
N PRO A 67 -21.17 23.41 29.67
CA PRO A 67 -19.83 23.09 29.20
C PRO A 67 -19.40 21.65 29.49
N ASP A 68 -19.84 21.06 30.60
CA ASP A 68 -19.51 19.69 30.99
C ASP A 68 -20.07 18.65 29.99
N ARG A 69 -21.09 19.03 29.21
CA ARG A 69 -21.70 18.19 28.17
C ARG A 69 -21.09 18.37 26.78
N PHE A 70 -20.01 19.16 26.62
CA PHE A 70 -19.33 19.44 25.34
C PHE A 70 -19.12 18.19 24.48
N ARG A 71 -18.61 17.10 25.07
CA ARG A 71 -18.38 15.81 24.36
C ARG A 71 -19.66 15.30 23.70
N SER A 72 -20.71 15.09 24.49
CA SER A 72 -22.00 14.58 23.98
C SER A 72 -22.64 15.49 22.94
N TRP A 73 -22.45 16.80 23.07
CA TRP A 73 -22.95 17.83 22.15
C TRP A 73 -22.20 17.85 20.81
N LEU A 74 -20.86 17.77 20.82
CA LEU A 74 -20.04 17.67 19.62
C LEU A 74 -20.40 16.43 18.80
N ILE A 75 -20.60 15.30 19.48
CA ILE A 75 -21.03 14.04 18.86
C ILE A 75 -22.45 14.16 18.28
N ALA A 76 -23.37 14.89 18.94
CA ALA A 76 -24.70 15.16 18.39
C ALA A 76 -24.65 15.92 17.04
N ILE A 77 -23.65 16.77 16.83
CA ILE A 77 -23.40 17.44 15.55
C ILE A 77 -22.92 16.42 14.51
N ALA A 78 -21.92 15.60 14.83
CA ALA A 78 -21.38 14.55 13.94
C ALA A 78 -22.46 13.54 13.48
N VAL A 79 -23.27 13.08 14.44
CA VAL A 79 -24.40 12.15 14.22
C VAL A 79 -25.47 12.80 13.33
N ARG A 80 -25.69 14.11 13.46
CA ARG A 80 -26.60 14.84 12.58
C ARG A 80 -26.06 14.95 11.16
N GLN A 81 -24.79 15.29 10.98
CA GLN A 81 -24.19 15.45 9.64
C GLN A 81 -24.17 14.14 8.85
N THR A 82 -23.75 13.05 9.49
CA THR A 82 -23.76 11.71 8.87
C THR A 82 -25.17 11.28 8.45
N GLN A 83 -26.18 11.54 9.29
CA GLN A 83 -27.59 11.27 8.96
C GLN A 83 -28.21 12.21 7.91
N GLU A 84 -27.80 13.48 7.85
CA GLU A 84 -28.22 14.43 6.82
C GLU A 84 -27.65 14.01 5.44
N ARG A 85 -26.36 13.68 5.39
CA ARG A 85 -25.67 13.20 4.17
C ARG A 85 -26.26 11.86 3.68
N GLY A 86 -26.53 10.92 4.59
CA GLY A 86 -27.17 9.64 4.26
C GLY A 86 -28.55 9.79 3.61
N ARG A 87 -29.38 10.73 4.09
CA ARG A 87 -30.69 11.04 3.48
C ARG A 87 -30.55 11.64 2.07
N ALA A 88 -29.59 12.54 1.86
CA ALA A 88 -29.35 13.17 0.55
C ALA A 88 -28.86 12.19 -0.53
N ARG A 89 -28.11 11.14 -0.15
CA ARG A 89 -27.68 10.08 -1.09
C ARG A 89 -28.85 9.25 -1.60
N GLY A 90 -29.82 8.92 -0.74
CA GLY A 90 -30.99 8.11 -1.10
C GLY A 90 -31.88 8.76 -2.17
N THR A 91 -32.10 10.07 -2.08
CA THR A 91 -32.85 10.83 -3.10
C THR A 91 -32.05 11.04 -4.40
N SER A 92 -30.72 11.04 -4.33
CA SER A 92 -29.85 11.27 -5.49
C SER A 92 -29.68 10.03 -6.36
N GLN A 93 -29.42 8.85 -5.78
CA GLN A 93 -29.31 7.59 -6.54
C GLN A 93 -30.64 7.18 -7.22
N ALA A 94 -31.79 7.66 -6.71
CA ALA A 94 -33.10 7.42 -7.31
C ALA A 94 -33.31 8.08 -8.70
N ARG A 95 -32.40 8.98 -9.12
CA ARG A 95 -32.53 9.78 -10.35
C ARG A 95 -31.57 9.38 -11.48
N LEU A 96 -30.64 8.45 -11.25
CA LEU A 96 -29.62 8.01 -12.20
C LEU A 96 -29.38 6.49 -12.12
N ARG A 97 -29.92 5.69 -13.06
CA ARG A 97 -29.40 4.38 -13.52
C ARG A 97 -30.36 3.63 -14.45
N GLN A 98 -29.78 2.95 -15.45
CA GLN A 98 -30.32 1.78 -16.13
C GLN A 98 -29.14 0.82 -16.43
N TRP A 99 -29.41 -0.49 -16.44
CA TRP A 99 -28.44 -1.59 -16.49
C TRP A 99 -27.44 -1.68 -15.32
N ASP A 100 -26.70 -2.77 -15.36
CA ASP A 100 -26.47 -3.68 -14.25
C ASP A 100 -25.31 -4.65 -14.54
N GLY A 101 -24.84 -5.31 -13.49
CA GLY A 101 -23.69 -6.22 -13.51
C GLY A 101 -22.89 -6.10 -12.22
N TRP A 102 -22.79 -7.20 -11.48
CA TRP A 102 -21.81 -7.41 -10.40
C TRP A 102 -21.36 -8.87 -10.55
N THR A 103 -20.06 -9.12 -10.53
CA THR A 103 -19.49 -10.47 -10.45
C THR A 103 -19.11 -10.72 -9.00
N GLU A 104 -19.43 -11.90 -8.48
CA GLU A 104 -19.24 -12.23 -7.06
C GLU A 104 -17.92 -12.97 -6.81
N LEU A 105 -17.24 -12.61 -5.72
CA LEU A 105 -16.16 -13.41 -5.14
C LEU A 105 -16.76 -14.61 -4.38
N PRO A 106 -16.19 -15.83 -4.48
CA PRO A 106 -16.44 -16.92 -3.53
C PRO A 106 -15.86 -16.61 -2.14
N ASP A 107 -16.26 -17.37 -1.12
CA ASP A 107 -15.72 -17.30 0.25
C ASP A 107 -15.54 -18.75 0.78
N PRO A 108 -14.48 -19.07 1.54
CA PRO A 108 -14.12 -20.46 1.85
C PRO A 108 -14.52 -20.91 3.27
N ALA A 109 -14.65 -22.23 3.47
CA ALA A 109 -14.58 -22.88 4.80
C ALA A 109 -14.41 -24.42 4.72
N ALA A 110 -13.34 -24.93 5.32
CA ALA A 110 -13.24 -26.30 5.87
C ALA A 110 -12.23 -26.28 7.04
N ASP A 111 -12.46 -27.07 8.09
CA ASP A 111 -11.97 -26.76 9.45
C ASP A 111 -10.58 -27.38 9.80
N PRO A 112 -9.73 -26.74 10.63
CA PRO A 112 -8.36 -27.19 10.93
C PRO A 112 -8.16 -27.74 12.37
N GLU A 113 -6.93 -28.13 12.71
CA GLU A 113 -6.56 -28.59 14.06
C GLU A 113 -5.99 -27.48 14.98
N GLY A 114 -6.20 -27.67 16.29
CA GLY A 114 -5.21 -27.28 17.31
C GLY A 114 -5.58 -26.08 18.17
N GLU A 115 -4.97 -24.92 17.88
CA GLU A 115 -5.02 -23.73 18.75
C GLU A 115 -5.24 -22.40 18.01
N THR A 116 -5.15 -22.38 16.67
CA THR A 116 -5.28 -21.17 15.85
C THR A 116 -6.73 -20.73 15.58
N LEU A 117 -7.71 -21.64 15.66
CA LEU A 117 -9.12 -21.38 15.29
C LEU A 117 -9.68 -20.11 15.96
N ALA A 118 -9.39 -19.88 17.24
CA ALA A 118 -9.94 -18.75 17.98
C ALA A 118 -9.57 -17.41 17.33
N ASN A 119 -8.30 -17.21 16.95
CA ASN A 119 -7.83 -15.96 16.37
C ASN A 119 -8.19 -15.82 14.88
N VAL A 120 -8.23 -16.92 14.13
CA VAL A 120 -8.70 -16.96 12.74
C VAL A 120 -10.19 -16.63 12.67
N SER A 121 -11.02 -17.29 13.49
CA SER A 121 -12.47 -17.05 13.59
C SER A 121 -12.79 -15.64 14.06
N LEU A 122 -12.10 -15.10 15.07
CA LEU A 122 -12.26 -13.70 15.48
C LEU A 122 -11.90 -12.71 14.35
N SER A 123 -10.92 -13.04 13.51
CA SER A 123 -10.51 -12.18 12.38
C SER A 123 -11.47 -12.27 11.19
N ALA A 124 -11.96 -13.47 10.88
CA ALA A 124 -13.02 -13.68 9.89
C ALA A 124 -14.32 -12.98 10.32
N GLN A 125 -14.76 -13.17 11.56
CA GLN A 125 -15.97 -12.51 12.09
C GLN A 125 -15.82 -10.98 12.23
N ARG A 126 -14.60 -10.43 12.35
CA ARG A 126 -14.35 -8.98 12.21
C ARG A 126 -14.59 -8.48 10.78
N ARG A 127 -14.14 -9.21 9.76
CA ARG A 127 -14.42 -8.88 8.34
C ARG A 127 -15.92 -9.03 8.01
N GLU A 128 -16.56 -10.04 8.58
CA GLU A 128 -18.01 -10.28 8.52
C GLU A 128 -18.82 -9.13 9.12
N VAL A 129 -18.42 -8.57 10.28
CA VAL A 129 -19.07 -7.38 10.88
C VAL A 129 -19.05 -6.17 9.94
N ALA A 130 -17.93 -5.92 9.24
CA ALA A 130 -17.85 -4.84 8.25
C ALA A 130 -18.77 -5.09 7.04
N ALA A 131 -18.85 -6.33 6.55
CA ALA A 131 -19.80 -6.69 5.49
C ALA A 131 -21.27 -6.60 5.93
N ALA A 132 -21.57 -6.96 7.19
CA ALA A 132 -22.90 -6.92 7.78
C ALA A 132 -23.37 -5.48 8.08
N ALA A 133 -22.47 -4.57 8.48
CA ALA A 133 -22.79 -3.17 8.74
C ALA A 133 -23.42 -2.45 7.53
N ARG A 134 -23.07 -2.86 6.30
CA ARG A 134 -23.65 -2.34 5.05
C ARG A 134 -25.13 -2.68 4.83
N TRP A 135 -25.70 -3.62 5.59
CA TRP A 135 -27.14 -3.92 5.57
C TRP A 135 -27.96 -3.09 6.57
N LEU A 136 -27.30 -2.47 7.56
CA LEU A 136 -27.96 -1.60 8.54
C LEU A 136 -28.40 -0.29 7.89
N SER A 137 -29.49 0.32 8.38
CA SER A 137 -29.87 1.66 7.91
C SER A 137 -28.83 2.72 8.34
N PRO A 138 -28.73 3.89 7.67
CA PRO A 138 -27.76 4.92 8.05
C PRO A 138 -27.86 5.36 9.53
N ALA A 139 -29.07 5.35 10.12
CA ALA A 139 -29.27 5.67 11.52
C ALA A 139 -28.81 4.56 12.49
N GLU A 140 -28.70 3.33 12.01
CA GLU A 140 -28.12 2.18 12.74
C GLU A 140 -26.60 2.08 12.52
N GLN A 141 -26.08 2.48 11.35
CA GLN A 141 -24.64 2.65 11.11
C GLN A 141 -24.05 3.74 12.02
N SER A 142 -24.71 4.91 12.13
CA SER A 142 -24.33 5.92 13.14
C SER A 142 -24.38 5.35 14.56
N LEU A 143 -25.38 4.53 14.90
CA LEU A 143 -25.54 3.96 16.23
C LEU A 143 -24.47 2.91 16.55
N LEU A 144 -24.07 2.09 15.57
CA LEU A 144 -22.96 1.16 15.64
C LEU A 144 -21.62 1.90 15.86
N ALA A 145 -21.39 3.01 15.17
CA ALA A 145 -20.20 3.83 15.35
C ALA A 145 -20.12 4.46 16.76
N LEU A 146 -21.24 4.95 17.31
CA LEU A 146 -21.31 5.42 18.69
C LEU A 146 -21.08 4.30 19.71
N TRP A 147 -21.73 3.16 19.51
CA TRP A 147 -21.63 2.02 20.40
C TRP A 147 -20.23 1.40 20.40
N TRP A 148 -19.51 1.45 19.28
CA TRP A 148 -18.08 1.12 19.24
C TRP A 148 -17.28 1.97 20.23
N GLN A 149 -17.47 3.29 20.22
CA GLN A 149 -16.75 4.20 21.12
C GLN A 149 -17.16 4.04 22.59
N GLU A 150 -18.38 3.55 22.86
CA GLU A 150 -18.80 3.12 24.20
C GLU A 150 -18.07 1.84 24.65
N VAL A 151 -18.03 0.80 23.80
CA VAL A 151 -17.32 -0.46 24.07
C VAL A 151 -15.80 -0.25 24.22
N ALA A 152 -15.24 0.75 23.52
CA ALA A 152 -13.85 1.19 23.67
C ALA A 152 -13.58 2.07 24.92
N GLY A 153 -14.59 2.33 25.76
CA GLY A 153 -14.46 3.14 26.98
C GLY A 153 -14.21 4.63 26.74
N VAL A 154 -14.47 5.13 25.52
CA VAL A 154 -14.29 6.55 25.14
C VAL A 154 -15.57 7.36 25.40
N LEU A 155 -16.74 6.73 25.31
CA LEU A 155 -18.06 7.29 25.62
C LEU A 155 -18.74 6.51 26.75
N SER A 156 -19.55 7.20 27.54
CA SER A 156 -20.54 6.54 28.40
C SER A 156 -21.85 6.27 27.64
N ARG A 157 -22.68 5.36 28.16
CA ARG A 157 -24.09 5.20 27.72
C ARG A 157 -24.88 6.51 27.79
N THR A 158 -24.52 7.39 28.73
CA THR A 158 -25.11 8.73 28.89
C THR A 158 -24.70 9.68 27.77
N ASP A 159 -23.43 9.67 27.34
CA ASP A 159 -22.95 10.43 26.18
C ASP A 159 -23.66 9.97 24.90
N LEU A 160 -23.78 8.64 24.70
CA LEU A 160 -24.47 8.06 23.55
C LEU A 160 -25.96 8.42 23.53
N ALA A 161 -26.64 8.36 24.68
CA ALA A 161 -28.04 8.77 24.80
C ALA A 161 -28.23 10.26 24.50
N ALA A 162 -27.37 11.10 25.07
CA ALA A 162 -27.35 12.55 24.86
C ALA A 162 -27.09 12.93 23.39
N ALA A 163 -26.11 12.30 22.74
CA ALA A 163 -25.77 12.54 21.33
C ALA A 163 -26.93 12.18 20.37
N LEU A 164 -27.74 11.20 20.75
CA LEU A 164 -28.93 10.76 20.00
C LEU A 164 -30.21 11.53 20.36
N GLY A 165 -30.18 12.41 21.38
CA GLY A 165 -31.34 13.16 21.85
C GLY A 165 -32.43 12.29 22.51
N ILE A 166 -32.05 11.19 23.19
CA ILE A 166 -32.97 10.22 23.80
C ILE A 166 -32.60 9.91 25.25
N THR A 167 -33.49 9.25 25.99
CA THR A 167 -33.22 8.77 27.35
C THR A 167 -32.23 7.59 27.36
N VAL A 168 -31.53 7.39 28.48
CA VAL A 168 -30.60 6.27 28.69
C VAL A 168 -31.30 4.91 28.52
N ALA A 169 -32.53 4.77 29.01
CA ALA A 169 -33.33 3.56 28.79
C ALA A 169 -33.67 3.33 27.31
N HIS A 170 -34.01 4.39 26.56
CA HIS A 170 -34.30 4.28 25.13
C HIS A 170 -33.02 4.00 24.31
N SER A 171 -31.84 4.52 24.72
CA SER A 171 -30.58 4.21 24.04
C SER A 171 -30.13 2.76 24.27
N ALA A 172 -30.40 2.18 25.45
CA ALA A 172 -30.24 0.74 25.69
C ALA A 172 -31.08 -0.09 24.70
N VAL A 173 -32.39 0.17 24.62
CA VAL A 173 -33.31 -0.53 23.71
C VAL A 173 -32.91 -0.36 22.24
N ARG A 174 -32.47 0.83 21.81
CA ARG A 174 -32.03 1.06 20.43
C ARG A 174 -30.74 0.32 20.09
N VAL A 175 -29.75 0.30 20.98
CA VAL A 175 -28.51 -0.48 20.77
C VAL A 175 -28.82 -1.98 20.71
N GLN A 176 -29.67 -2.50 21.59
CA GLN A 176 -30.06 -3.92 21.57
C GLN A 176 -30.79 -4.30 20.27
N ARG A 177 -31.67 -3.43 19.75
CA ARG A 177 -32.31 -3.63 18.43
C ARG A 177 -31.31 -3.57 17.28
N MET A 178 -30.37 -2.63 17.30
CA MET A 178 -29.32 -2.51 16.28
C MET A 178 -28.39 -3.73 16.27
N LYS A 179 -27.98 -4.24 17.45
CA LYS A 179 -27.25 -5.52 17.58
C LYS A 179 -28.02 -6.67 16.93
N ALA A 180 -29.32 -6.81 17.22
CA ALA A 180 -30.14 -7.86 16.63
C ALA A 180 -30.29 -7.75 15.10
N GLN A 181 -30.21 -6.54 14.51
CA GLN A 181 -30.11 -6.38 13.05
C GLN A 181 -28.69 -6.68 12.53
N LEU A 182 -27.64 -6.33 13.28
CA LEU A 182 -26.25 -6.67 12.92
C LEU A 182 -26.04 -8.18 12.92
N ASP A 183 -26.43 -8.89 13.97
CA ASP A 183 -26.27 -10.35 14.06
C ASP A 183 -27.15 -11.10 13.04
N LEU A 184 -28.30 -10.55 12.63
CA LEU A 184 -29.08 -11.05 11.49
C LEU A 184 -28.36 -10.80 10.15
N ALA A 185 -27.77 -9.62 9.96
CA ALA A 185 -27.00 -9.29 8.77
C ALA A 185 -25.72 -10.14 8.66
N ARG A 186 -25.10 -10.51 9.78
CA ARG A 186 -23.97 -11.44 9.86
C ARG A 186 -24.35 -12.85 9.41
N GLN A 187 -25.50 -13.36 9.87
CA GLN A 187 -26.04 -14.65 9.38
C GLN A 187 -26.34 -14.62 7.87
N VAL A 188 -26.92 -13.52 7.36
CA VAL A 188 -27.11 -13.33 5.91
C VAL A 188 -25.79 -13.29 5.15
N VAL A 189 -24.77 -12.61 5.68
CA VAL A 189 -23.43 -12.57 5.08
C VAL A 189 -22.80 -13.96 5.06
N GLN A 190 -22.85 -14.74 6.14
CA GLN A 190 -22.36 -16.13 6.17
C GLN A 190 -23.08 -17.03 5.16
N ALA A 191 -24.41 -17.05 5.17
CA ALA A 191 -25.19 -17.91 4.29
C ALA A 191 -25.07 -17.55 2.79
N TRP A 192 -24.76 -16.29 2.47
CA TRP A 192 -24.51 -15.84 1.09
C TRP A 192 -23.07 -16.11 0.61
N ARG A 193 -22.16 -16.31 1.57
CA ARG A 193 -20.75 -16.65 1.37
C ARG A 193 -20.53 -18.15 1.21
N ALA A 194 -21.26 -18.97 1.97
CA ALA A 194 -21.11 -20.42 2.00
C ALA A 194 -21.31 -21.09 0.63
N ASP A 195 -20.30 -21.83 0.17
CA ASP A 195 -20.35 -22.64 -1.05
C ASP A 195 -20.97 -24.04 -0.81
N PRO A 196 -21.75 -24.61 -1.75
CA PRO A 196 -22.38 -23.96 -2.91
C PRO A 196 -23.51 -23.03 -2.47
N ARG A 197 -23.58 -21.81 -3.05
CA ARG A 197 -24.57 -20.78 -2.69
C ARG A 197 -26.01 -21.27 -2.74
N CYS A 198 -26.86 -20.73 -1.87
CA CYS A 198 -28.31 -21.00 -1.88
C CYS A 198 -29.03 -20.08 -2.90
N PRO A 199 -29.63 -20.61 -3.99
CA PRO A 199 -30.33 -19.80 -4.99
C PRO A 199 -31.59 -19.10 -4.44
N GLY A 200 -32.16 -19.64 -3.36
CA GLY A 200 -33.25 -19.02 -2.62
C GLY A 200 -32.81 -17.74 -1.90
N LEU A 201 -31.56 -17.66 -1.43
CA LEU A 201 -31.01 -16.49 -0.76
C LEU A 201 -30.73 -15.36 -1.75
N ASP A 202 -30.17 -15.65 -2.92
CA ASP A 202 -30.07 -14.67 -4.01
C ASP A 202 -31.45 -14.12 -4.40
N THR A 203 -32.47 -14.98 -4.42
CA THR A 203 -33.85 -14.58 -4.73
C THR A 203 -34.46 -13.72 -3.61
N ALA A 204 -34.20 -14.03 -2.33
CA ALA A 204 -34.64 -13.23 -1.19
C ALA A 204 -33.87 -11.89 -1.03
N ALA A 205 -32.60 -11.86 -1.46
CA ALA A 205 -31.74 -10.68 -1.47
C ALA A 205 -31.95 -9.77 -2.71
N ARG A 206 -32.58 -10.28 -3.78
CA ARG A 206 -33.01 -9.54 -4.99
C ARG A 206 -34.16 -8.55 -4.73
N ALA A 207 -33.94 -7.60 -3.83
CA ALA A 207 -34.60 -6.31 -3.90
C ALA A 207 -33.88 -5.41 -4.94
N PRO A 208 -34.59 -4.56 -5.71
CA PRO A 208 -33.95 -3.56 -6.57
C PRO A 208 -32.97 -2.69 -5.76
N ARG A 209 -31.86 -2.24 -6.36
CA ARG A 209 -30.78 -1.51 -5.64
C ARG A 209 -31.23 -0.28 -4.83
N ARG A 210 -32.44 0.26 -5.10
CA ARG A 210 -33.10 1.35 -4.36
C ARG A 210 -33.54 0.96 -2.94
N ASP A 211 -33.68 -0.33 -2.65
CA ASP A 211 -34.45 -0.85 -1.50
C ASP A 211 -33.60 -1.70 -0.52
N ARG A 212 -32.26 -1.53 -0.55
CA ARG A 212 -31.31 -2.11 0.43
C ARG A 212 -31.40 -1.43 1.81
N GLY A 213 -32.58 -1.50 2.42
CA GLY A 213 -32.86 -1.10 3.79
C GLY A 213 -33.42 -2.27 4.63
N PRO A 214 -33.97 -2.00 5.83
CA PRO A 214 -34.39 -3.04 6.78
C PRO A 214 -35.37 -4.09 6.24
N LEU A 215 -36.18 -3.75 5.22
CA LEU A 215 -37.10 -4.69 4.57
C LEU A 215 -36.38 -5.71 3.66
N SER A 216 -35.19 -5.41 3.14
CA SER A 216 -34.35 -6.37 2.41
C SER A 216 -33.63 -7.31 3.37
N LEU A 217 -33.02 -6.77 4.43
CA LEU A 217 -32.37 -7.53 5.50
C LEU A 217 -33.34 -8.50 6.18
N ARG A 218 -34.59 -8.08 6.45
CA ARG A 218 -35.63 -8.98 6.98
C ARG A 218 -36.01 -10.11 6.01
N ARG A 219 -36.12 -9.83 4.71
CA ARG A 219 -36.44 -10.87 3.70
C ARG A 219 -35.32 -11.90 3.56
N ALA A 220 -34.06 -11.44 3.43
CA ALA A 220 -32.91 -12.32 3.39
C ALA A 220 -32.72 -13.09 4.71
N GLY A 221 -32.86 -12.42 5.85
CA GLY A 221 -32.76 -13.04 7.18
C GLY A 221 -33.83 -14.09 7.46
N GLN A 222 -35.09 -13.82 7.09
CA GLN A 222 -36.18 -14.79 7.16
C GLN A 222 -35.89 -16.02 6.29
N HIS A 223 -35.42 -15.83 5.05
CA HIS A 223 -35.01 -16.94 4.19
C HIS A 223 -33.85 -17.75 4.79
N VAL A 224 -32.87 -17.10 5.44
CA VAL A 224 -31.76 -17.80 6.11
C VAL A 224 -32.22 -18.64 7.30
N GLN A 225 -33.28 -18.22 7.98
CA GLN A 225 -33.88 -18.95 9.11
C GLN A 225 -34.79 -20.09 8.65
N ASP A 226 -35.61 -19.88 7.61
CA ASP A 226 -36.56 -20.87 7.11
C ASP A 226 -35.91 -21.92 6.18
N CYS A 227 -34.80 -21.58 5.51
CA CYS A 227 -34.09 -22.50 4.62
C CYS A 227 -33.10 -23.36 5.42
N ALA A 228 -33.43 -24.64 5.58
CA ALA A 228 -32.56 -25.62 6.26
C ALA A 228 -31.12 -25.67 5.71
N ALA A 229 -30.93 -25.44 4.40
CA ALA A 229 -29.61 -25.39 3.77
C ALA A 229 -28.79 -24.12 4.09
N CYS A 230 -29.45 -23.02 4.45
CA CYS A 230 -28.81 -21.81 4.97
C CYS A 230 -28.54 -21.97 6.47
N ALA A 231 -29.57 -22.31 7.24
CA ALA A 231 -29.51 -22.46 8.70
C ALA A 231 -28.45 -23.50 9.13
N GLY A 232 -28.36 -24.63 8.42
CA GLY A 232 -27.37 -25.69 8.67
C GLY A 232 -25.92 -25.34 8.33
N ARG A 233 -25.64 -24.12 7.87
CA ARG A 233 -24.29 -23.62 7.54
C ARG A 233 -23.87 -22.37 8.33
N LEU A 234 -24.70 -21.91 9.27
CA LEU A 234 -24.39 -20.75 10.10
C LEU A 234 -23.36 -21.13 11.17
N ALA A 235 -22.22 -20.44 11.19
CA ALA A 235 -21.24 -20.58 12.25
C ALA A 235 -21.68 -19.79 13.50
N PRO A 236 -21.45 -20.31 14.72
CA PRO A 236 -21.87 -19.61 15.94
C PRO A 236 -21.21 -18.22 16.04
N LEU A 237 -22.04 -17.19 16.15
CA LEU A 237 -21.58 -15.81 16.22
C LEU A 237 -20.94 -15.51 17.57
N VAL A 238 -19.68 -15.08 17.56
CA VAL A 238 -19.09 -14.38 18.70
C VAL A 238 -19.88 -13.09 18.93
N PRO A 239 -20.31 -12.76 20.18
CA PRO A 239 -20.99 -11.50 20.47
C PRO A 239 -20.18 -10.30 20.01
N ALA A 240 -20.82 -9.41 19.25
CA ALA A 240 -20.13 -8.32 18.55
C ALA A 240 -19.22 -7.49 19.49
N GLU A 241 -19.61 -7.27 20.74
CA GLU A 241 -18.77 -6.67 21.80
C GLU A 241 -17.31 -7.18 21.79
N ARG A 242 -17.12 -8.51 21.79
CA ARG A 242 -15.79 -9.15 21.88
C ARG A 242 -14.99 -9.04 20.58
N LEU A 243 -15.65 -8.76 19.47
CA LEU A 243 -14.99 -8.44 18.20
C LEU A 243 -14.51 -6.98 18.22
N LEU A 244 -15.28 -6.05 18.80
CA LEU A 244 -15.00 -4.60 18.77
C LEU A 244 -13.87 -4.18 19.75
N THR A 245 -13.74 -4.85 20.90
CA THR A 245 -12.76 -4.50 21.97
C THR A 245 -11.28 -4.63 21.56
N GLY A 246 -10.98 -5.10 20.35
CA GLY A 246 -9.61 -5.30 19.86
C GLY A 246 -9.37 -4.90 18.41
N ALA A 247 -10.12 -3.93 17.87
CA ALA A 247 -9.73 -3.26 16.62
C ALA A 247 -9.29 -1.81 16.90
N THR A 248 -8.35 -1.32 16.12
CA THR A 248 -7.68 -0.03 16.30
C THR A 248 -8.61 1.17 16.11
N LEU A 249 -8.27 2.29 16.76
CA LEU A 249 -8.83 3.59 16.39
C LEU A 249 -8.31 3.98 15.01
N LEU A 250 -9.19 4.54 14.18
CA LEU A 250 -8.80 5.14 12.89
C LEU A 250 -7.88 6.34 13.19
N PRO A 251 -6.70 6.43 12.57
CA PRO A 251 -5.86 7.62 12.65
C PRO A 251 -6.57 8.80 11.97
N VAL A 252 -6.34 10.02 12.45
CA VAL A 252 -6.80 11.22 11.76
C VAL A 252 -5.77 11.58 10.69
N PRO A 253 -6.16 11.81 9.42
CA PRO A 253 -5.25 12.33 8.41
C PRO A 253 -4.60 13.64 8.87
N VAL A 254 -3.28 13.72 8.82
CA VAL A 254 -2.53 14.90 9.29
C VAL A 254 -2.92 16.17 8.51
N ALA A 255 -3.23 16.01 7.21
CA ALA A 255 -3.77 17.09 6.38
C ALA A 255 -5.13 17.61 6.89
N LEU A 256 -6.04 16.73 7.34
CA LEU A 256 -7.32 17.13 7.92
C LEU A 256 -7.13 17.80 9.29
N ALA A 257 -6.22 17.28 10.12
CA ALA A 257 -5.87 17.90 11.40
C ALA A 257 -5.28 19.31 11.21
N ALA A 258 -4.37 19.48 10.25
CA ALA A 258 -3.82 20.79 9.88
C ALA A 258 -4.87 21.73 9.28
N LYS A 259 -5.77 21.23 8.43
CA LYS A 259 -6.89 22.00 7.84
C LYS A 259 -7.85 22.50 8.92
N VAL A 260 -8.22 21.64 9.88
CA VAL A 260 -9.06 22.00 11.03
C VAL A 260 -8.33 22.98 11.96
N ALA A 261 -7.05 22.76 12.28
CA ALA A 261 -6.25 23.68 13.12
C ALA A 261 -6.04 25.05 12.45
N GLY A 262 -5.86 25.10 11.12
CA GLY A 262 -5.79 26.34 10.35
C GLY A 262 -7.12 27.11 10.34
N LEU A 263 -8.25 26.42 10.18
CA LEU A 263 -9.58 27.01 10.28
C LEU A 263 -9.91 27.52 11.70
N LEU A 264 -9.42 26.83 12.75
CA LEU A 264 -9.52 27.28 14.15
C LEU A 264 -8.68 28.54 14.41
N SER A 265 -7.45 28.57 13.92
CA SER A 265 -6.51 29.68 14.17
C SER A 265 -6.73 30.92 13.26
N THR A 266 -7.43 30.78 12.12
CA THR A 266 -7.89 31.92 11.30
C THR A 266 -9.22 32.53 11.79
N GLY A 267 -9.77 32.05 12.91
CA GLY A 267 -11.05 32.51 13.46
C GLY A 267 -11.01 33.93 14.03
N THR A 268 -11.19 34.95 13.18
CA THR A 268 -11.53 36.30 13.63
C THR A 268 -12.92 36.30 14.25
N LEU A 269 -12.98 36.16 15.58
CA LEU A 269 -14.18 36.34 16.39
C LEU A 269 -14.60 37.82 16.39
N ALA A 270 -15.19 38.27 15.29
CA ALA A 270 -15.83 39.56 15.18
C ALA A 270 -17.06 39.62 16.10
N ALA A 271 -16.86 40.08 17.34
CA ALA A 271 -17.91 40.31 18.31
C ALA A 271 -18.82 41.45 17.85
N GLY A 272 -19.92 41.12 17.18
CA GLY A 272 -20.92 42.08 16.68
C GLY A 272 -22.30 41.44 16.61
N ALA A 273 -23.19 41.81 17.53
CA ALA A 273 -24.55 41.29 17.55
C ALA A 273 -25.46 42.06 16.57
N GLY A 274 -25.88 41.42 15.47
CA GLY A 274 -26.88 41.98 14.56
C GLY A 274 -27.17 41.08 13.35
N SER A 275 -28.46 40.94 13.02
CA SER A 275 -28.96 40.46 11.71
C SER A 275 -28.51 39.07 11.21
N LEU A 276 -29.28 38.03 11.53
CA LEU A 276 -29.27 36.79 10.71
C LEU A 276 -29.94 37.06 9.35
N GLY A 277 -29.22 36.86 8.24
CA GLY A 277 -29.80 36.92 6.90
C GLY A 277 -28.86 36.55 5.75
N LEU A 278 -29.13 35.40 5.10
CA LEU A 278 -28.83 35.11 3.68
C LEU A 278 -27.40 35.43 3.14
N ALA A 279 -26.36 34.71 3.56
CA ALA A 279 -25.00 34.88 3.01
C ALA A 279 -24.18 33.61 2.67
N VAL A 280 -24.73 32.39 2.79
CA VAL A 280 -23.96 31.14 2.58
C VAL A 280 -23.89 30.69 1.09
N GLY A 281 -24.68 31.30 0.20
CA GLY A 281 -24.77 30.89 -1.21
C GLY A 281 -23.69 31.44 -2.17
N GLY A 282 -22.82 32.36 -1.73
CA GLY A 282 -21.99 33.18 -2.63
C GLY A 282 -20.69 32.54 -3.12
N TRP A 283 -19.98 31.79 -2.27
CA TRP A 283 -18.59 31.39 -2.54
C TRP A 283 -18.44 30.20 -3.48
N LEU A 284 -19.34 29.22 -3.43
CA LEU A 284 -19.28 27.98 -4.24
C LEU A 284 -19.53 28.16 -5.75
N ARG A 285 -19.66 29.39 -6.25
CA ARG A 285 -19.92 29.68 -7.68
C ARG A 285 -18.82 30.45 -8.42
N ARG A 286 -17.70 30.83 -7.78
CA ARG A 286 -16.60 31.57 -8.43
C ARG A 286 -15.33 30.75 -8.72
N ALA A 287 -15.23 29.52 -8.25
CA ALA A 287 -14.11 28.62 -8.55
C ALA A 287 -14.29 27.77 -9.83
N ALA A 288 -15.44 27.91 -10.53
CA ALA A 288 -15.85 27.01 -11.61
C ALA A 288 -15.87 27.65 -13.02
N ALA A 289 -15.33 28.87 -13.18
CA ALA A 289 -15.30 29.57 -14.46
C ALA A 289 -14.06 30.47 -14.56
N GLY A 290 -13.04 30.01 -15.30
CA GLY A 290 -11.86 30.83 -15.62
C GLY A 290 -10.50 30.12 -15.58
N LEU A 291 -10.27 29.18 -16.50
CA LEU A 291 -9.33 29.39 -17.62
C LEU A 291 -9.26 28.14 -18.52
N SER A 292 -9.35 28.35 -19.83
CA SER A 292 -8.97 27.37 -20.85
C SER A 292 -8.54 28.10 -22.12
N THR A 293 -7.59 27.52 -22.85
CA THR A 293 -7.00 27.95 -24.14
C THR A 293 -6.26 29.31 -24.19
N LYS A 294 -4.98 29.25 -24.59
CA LYS A 294 -4.25 30.01 -25.65
C LYS A 294 -4.40 31.57 -25.71
N THR A 295 -3.37 32.40 -25.94
CA THR A 295 -2.00 32.17 -26.48
C THR A 295 -1.03 33.33 -26.16
N ALA A 296 0.27 33.04 -26.19
CA ALA A 296 1.41 33.89 -26.62
C ALA A 296 1.70 35.30 -26.01
N ALA A 297 2.86 35.36 -25.33
CA ALA A 297 3.98 36.30 -25.54
C ALA A 297 4.03 37.71 -24.85
N VAL A 298 5.30 38.13 -24.69
CA VAL A 298 5.85 39.47 -24.37
C VAL A 298 5.72 40.04 -22.93
N GLY A 299 6.86 40.05 -22.21
CA GLY A 299 7.38 41.28 -21.58
C GLY A 299 7.32 41.45 -20.05
N GLY A 300 8.36 42.06 -19.48
CA GLY A 300 8.15 43.08 -18.41
C GLY A 300 8.47 42.74 -16.94
N SER A 301 9.70 42.31 -16.64
CA SER A 301 10.54 42.71 -15.49
C SER A 301 9.96 43.22 -14.13
N SER A 302 10.61 42.75 -13.05
CA SER A 302 10.88 43.47 -11.76
C SER A 302 9.72 43.68 -10.75
N LEU A 303 9.94 43.81 -9.42
CA LEU A 303 11.19 44.02 -8.63
C LEU A 303 11.10 43.43 -7.19
N ALA A 304 12.27 43.14 -6.55
CA ALA A 304 12.57 43.02 -5.09
C ALA A 304 11.69 42.10 -4.19
N ALA A 305 12.17 41.14 -3.38
CA ALA A 305 13.50 40.71 -2.89
C ALA A 305 14.25 41.59 -1.84
N VAL A 306 14.54 41.00 -0.67
CA VAL A 306 15.52 41.35 0.39
C VAL A 306 15.66 40.10 1.30
N THR A 307 16.63 39.19 1.04
CA THR A 307 17.98 39.02 1.67
C THR A 307 17.98 38.28 3.03
N ALA A 308 19.00 37.52 3.45
CA ALA A 308 20.41 37.38 3.00
C ALA A 308 20.80 35.87 2.83
N ALA A 309 21.60 35.43 1.82
CA ALA A 309 23.07 35.52 1.60
C ALA A 309 23.91 34.60 2.53
N ALA A 310 25.02 33.94 2.12
CA ALA A 310 25.93 34.05 0.94
C ALA A 310 26.03 32.68 0.17
N VAL A 311 26.22 32.58 -1.16
CA VAL A 311 27.34 32.98 -2.08
C VAL A 311 28.63 32.19 -1.77
N LEU A 312 29.17 31.33 -2.66
CA LEU A 312 29.74 31.53 -4.03
C LEU A 312 29.54 30.21 -4.86
N ALA A 313 29.04 30.14 -6.11
CA ALA A 313 29.54 30.56 -7.45
C ALA A 313 30.87 29.85 -7.88
N VAL A 314 31.15 29.39 -9.13
CA VAL A 314 30.67 29.61 -10.53
C VAL A 314 30.82 28.26 -11.33
N HIS A 315 29.85 27.72 -12.10
CA HIS A 315 29.69 27.71 -13.60
C HIS A 315 30.99 27.50 -14.45
N TYR A 316 31.02 26.82 -15.61
CA TYR A 316 30.18 26.93 -16.84
C TYR A 316 30.16 25.68 -17.76
N LEU A 317 29.26 25.70 -18.76
CA LEU A 317 29.23 24.97 -20.06
C LEU A 317 28.85 26.00 -21.17
N PRO A 318 28.87 25.72 -22.52
CA PRO A 318 29.04 24.46 -23.28
C PRO A 318 30.28 24.53 -24.25
N ALA A 319 30.42 24.06 -25.52
CA ALA A 319 29.49 23.52 -26.55
C ALA A 319 30.18 22.77 -27.75
N SER A 320 29.35 22.00 -28.49
CA SER A 320 29.30 21.75 -29.96
C SER A 320 30.49 21.17 -30.79
N THR A 321 30.41 19.85 -31.07
CA THR A 321 30.32 19.16 -32.41
C THR A 321 31.47 19.25 -33.50
N PRO A 322 31.50 18.40 -34.57
CA PRO A 322 32.72 17.61 -34.90
C PRO A 322 33.23 17.74 -36.36
N PRO A 323 34.23 16.93 -36.77
CA PRO A 323 33.98 15.72 -37.62
C PRO A 323 34.75 14.47 -37.07
N ALA A 324 34.93 13.29 -37.71
CA ALA A 324 34.71 12.81 -39.09
C ALA A 324 34.30 11.29 -39.13
N GLN A 325 34.95 10.45 -39.96
CA GLN A 325 34.67 9.00 -40.18
C GLN A 325 35.97 8.20 -40.37
N ALA A 326 35.99 6.90 -40.03
CA ALA A 326 36.48 5.79 -40.89
C ALA A 326 36.35 4.40 -40.21
N ASP A 327 35.91 3.41 -40.98
CA ASP A 327 35.93 1.95 -40.73
C ASP A 327 36.04 1.31 -42.15
N PRO A 328 36.84 0.25 -42.38
CA PRO A 328 36.32 -1.12 -42.20
C PRO A 328 37.38 -2.21 -41.88
N ALA A 329 36.92 -3.38 -41.40
CA ALA A 329 37.02 -4.67 -42.15
C ALA A 329 36.48 -5.90 -41.40
N ARG A 330 36.07 -6.92 -42.16
CA ARG A 330 35.51 -8.21 -41.70
C ARG A 330 36.53 -9.35 -41.93
N PRO A 331 36.36 -10.53 -41.30
CA PRO A 331 36.03 -11.69 -42.15
C PRO A 331 35.02 -12.69 -41.54
N THR A 332 34.44 -13.52 -42.43
CA THR A 332 33.47 -14.62 -42.20
C THR A 332 33.40 -15.47 -43.49
N PRO A 333 32.91 -16.73 -43.49
CA PRO A 333 32.71 -17.72 -42.42
C PRO A 333 33.34 -19.10 -42.79
N SER A 334 32.95 -20.19 -42.13
CA SER A 334 32.99 -21.55 -42.70
C SER A 334 31.82 -22.42 -42.19
N ALA A 335 31.50 -23.49 -42.92
CA ALA A 335 30.31 -24.36 -42.74
C ALA A 335 30.62 -25.57 -41.82
N ALA A 336 29.73 -26.02 -40.93
CA ALA A 336 28.43 -26.67 -41.11
C ALA A 336 28.49 -28.18 -41.45
N ALA A 337 27.81 -29.00 -40.63
CA ALA A 337 27.46 -30.40 -40.87
C ALA A 337 26.13 -30.72 -40.15
N SER A 338 25.37 -31.73 -40.60
CA SER A 338 24.00 -31.98 -40.13
C SER A 338 23.66 -33.47 -40.10
N ALA A 339 22.92 -33.91 -39.07
CA ALA A 339 22.23 -35.20 -39.01
C ALA A 339 21.14 -35.22 -37.90
N ALA A 340 20.11 -36.05 -38.08
CA ALA A 340 19.00 -36.36 -37.16
C ALA A 340 18.42 -37.75 -37.59
N PRO A 341 17.39 -38.35 -36.95
CA PRO A 341 16.61 -37.94 -35.77
C PRO A 341 16.34 -39.07 -34.72
N SER A 342 15.45 -38.77 -33.75
CA SER A 342 14.51 -39.68 -33.07
C SER A 342 14.99 -40.76 -32.07
N ALA A 343 14.67 -40.54 -30.79
CA ALA A 343 13.88 -41.48 -29.96
C ALA A 343 13.29 -40.76 -28.71
N SER A 344 12.06 -41.07 -28.32
CA SER A 344 11.48 -40.66 -27.02
C SER A 344 11.51 -41.83 -26.03
N PRO A 345 11.55 -41.54 -24.72
CA PRO A 345 10.36 -41.92 -23.93
C PRO A 345 9.96 -40.94 -22.81
N ALA A 346 8.69 -41.10 -22.38
CA ALA A 346 8.05 -40.73 -21.12
C ALA A 346 8.73 -39.75 -20.14
N ALA A 347 8.02 -38.66 -19.81
CA ALA A 347 8.42 -37.73 -18.76
C ALA A 347 8.18 -38.28 -17.34
N SER A 348 9.10 -37.96 -16.42
CA SER A 348 8.90 -37.96 -14.97
C SER A 348 9.54 -36.70 -14.38
N PRO A 349 9.04 -36.14 -13.26
CA PRO A 349 9.37 -34.79 -12.84
C PRO A 349 10.77 -34.70 -12.19
N SER A 350 11.81 -34.53 -13.01
CA SER A 350 13.16 -34.26 -12.52
C SER A 350 13.27 -32.86 -11.93
N ARG A 351 13.60 -32.74 -10.63
CA ARG A 351 14.10 -31.48 -10.04
C ARG A 351 15.32 -31.01 -10.84
N ARG A 352 15.22 -29.84 -11.47
CA ARG A 352 16.35 -29.16 -12.12
C ARG A 352 17.39 -28.79 -11.05
N PRO A 353 18.67 -29.17 -11.17
CA PRO A 353 19.69 -28.75 -10.22
C PRO A 353 19.93 -27.22 -10.35
N PRO A 354 20.21 -26.51 -9.24
CA PRO A 354 20.50 -25.09 -9.29
C PRO A 354 21.83 -24.85 -10.01
N THR A 355 21.79 -24.23 -11.18
CA THR A 355 22.97 -23.63 -11.82
C THR A 355 23.43 -22.46 -10.95
N ALA A 356 24.47 -22.68 -10.15
CA ALA A 356 25.01 -21.67 -9.24
C ALA A 356 25.35 -20.37 -9.99
N ALA A 357 24.88 -19.24 -9.47
CA ALA A 357 25.20 -17.93 -10.02
C ALA A 357 26.69 -17.61 -9.82
N PRO A 358 27.32 -16.84 -10.73
CA PRO A 358 28.70 -16.39 -10.55
C PRO A 358 28.82 -15.57 -9.25
N PRO A 359 29.87 -15.77 -8.44
CA PRO A 359 30.01 -15.10 -7.16
C PRO A 359 30.15 -13.58 -7.33
N LEU A 360 29.27 -12.84 -6.66
CA LEU A 360 29.19 -11.38 -6.71
C LEU A 360 30.34 -10.77 -5.90
N THR A 361 31.16 -9.94 -6.52
CA THR A 361 32.32 -9.34 -5.83
C THR A 361 31.89 -8.25 -4.84
N GLY A 362 32.19 -8.48 -3.57
CA GLY A 362 32.12 -7.54 -2.45
C GLY A 362 33.48 -6.91 -2.10
N VAL A 363 33.63 -6.48 -0.85
CA VAL A 363 34.82 -5.73 -0.40
C VAL A 363 36.06 -6.61 -0.22
N ALA A 364 37.23 -6.09 -0.60
CA ALA A 364 38.51 -6.80 -0.45
C ALA A 364 39.13 -6.67 0.94
N THR A 365 38.71 -5.66 1.71
CA THR A 365 39.13 -5.30 3.07
C THR A 365 37.96 -4.64 3.83
N ALA A 366 38.00 -4.66 5.15
CA ALA A 366 37.01 -4.04 6.04
C ALA A 366 37.62 -3.64 7.39
N ASP A 367 36.93 -2.78 8.14
CA ASP A 367 37.25 -2.43 9.54
C ASP A 367 36.85 -3.57 10.50
N LEU A 368 35.67 -4.16 10.24
CA LEU A 368 35.08 -5.23 11.03
C LEU A 368 34.79 -6.44 10.14
N TYR A 369 35.18 -7.62 10.60
CA TYR A 369 34.90 -8.90 9.97
C TYR A 369 33.99 -9.73 10.86
N VAL A 370 32.98 -10.37 10.27
CA VAL A 370 32.04 -11.27 10.96
C VAL A 370 32.07 -12.61 10.23
N ALA A 371 32.07 -13.73 10.96
CA ALA A 371 32.09 -15.08 10.39
C ALA A 371 31.17 -16.03 11.19
N PRO A 372 30.56 -17.05 10.56
CA PRO A 372 29.68 -18.00 11.27
C PRO A 372 30.40 -18.81 12.37
N ASP A 373 31.72 -18.89 12.31
CA ASP A 373 32.65 -19.53 13.26
C ASP A 373 33.41 -18.52 14.14
N GLY A 374 33.05 -17.24 14.09
CA GLY A 374 33.65 -16.17 14.89
C GLY A 374 33.22 -16.16 16.37
N SER A 375 33.60 -15.10 17.08
CA SER A 375 33.20 -14.86 18.47
C SER A 375 33.00 -13.37 18.73
N ASP A 376 31.91 -12.98 19.39
CA ASP A 376 31.63 -11.56 19.71
C ASP A 376 32.52 -10.97 20.81
N GLY A 377 33.38 -11.80 21.42
CA GLY A 377 34.51 -11.38 22.24
C GLY A 377 35.80 -11.08 21.46
N ASN A 378 35.85 -11.40 20.16
CA ASN A 378 37.00 -11.09 19.30
C ASN A 378 37.04 -9.59 18.92
N PRO A 379 38.21 -9.06 18.51
CA PRO A 379 38.34 -7.68 18.02
C PRO A 379 37.67 -7.41 16.66
N GLY A 380 37.18 -8.44 15.95
CA GLY A 380 36.56 -8.29 14.64
C GLY A 380 37.55 -8.11 13.48
N THR A 381 38.77 -8.65 13.59
CA THR A 381 39.74 -8.66 12.49
C THR A 381 39.54 -9.88 11.58
N LEU A 382 40.15 -9.89 10.39
CA LEU A 382 40.05 -11.04 9.47
C LEU A 382 40.57 -12.36 10.08
N ALA A 383 41.53 -12.29 11.02
CA ALA A 383 42.07 -13.44 11.73
C ALA A 383 41.33 -13.78 13.04
N ALA A 384 40.52 -12.86 13.56
CA ALA A 384 39.69 -13.04 14.76
C ALA A 384 38.35 -12.28 14.55
N PRO A 385 37.41 -12.85 13.77
CA PRO A 385 36.17 -12.19 13.41
C PRO A 385 35.11 -12.27 14.51
N LEU A 386 34.15 -11.34 14.47
CA LEU A 386 32.93 -11.37 15.27
C LEU A 386 32.04 -12.55 14.85
N ALA A 387 31.12 -12.98 15.72
CA ALA A 387 30.13 -14.01 15.40
C ALA A 387 28.85 -13.42 14.79
N SER A 388 28.38 -12.27 15.31
CA SER A 388 27.06 -11.72 14.98
C SER A 388 27.11 -10.38 14.25
N LEU A 389 26.12 -10.19 13.38
CA LEU A 389 25.86 -8.88 12.76
C LEU A 389 25.42 -7.84 13.80
N ASN A 390 24.71 -8.26 14.86
CA ASN A 390 24.38 -7.40 16.01
C ASN A 390 25.65 -6.74 16.57
N ARG A 391 26.68 -7.54 16.90
CA ARG A 391 27.92 -7.02 17.47
C ARG A 391 28.69 -6.11 16.53
N ALA A 392 28.66 -6.40 15.23
CA ALA A 392 29.27 -5.51 14.23
C ALA A 392 28.53 -4.16 14.14
N VAL A 393 27.19 -4.16 14.18
CA VAL A 393 26.34 -2.96 14.15
C VAL A 393 26.48 -2.10 15.42
N GLU A 394 26.76 -2.71 16.57
CA GLU A 394 27.10 -2.00 17.82
C GLU A 394 28.45 -1.26 17.75
N LEU A 395 29.43 -1.82 17.05
CA LEU A 395 30.82 -1.35 17.04
C LEU A 395 31.13 -0.37 15.90
N VAL A 396 30.44 -0.49 14.76
CA VAL A 396 30.71 0.27 13.54
C VAL A 396 30.44 1.77 13.69
N ARG A 397 31.25 2.59 13.01
CA ARG A 397 31.14 4.06 12.98
C ARG A 397 30.98 4.57 11.55
N ALA A 398 30.57 5.83 11.41
CA ALA A 398 30.43 6.48 10.10
C ALA A 398 31.71 6.33 9.24
N GLY A 399 31.53 5.90 7.98
CA GLY A 399 32.63 5.66 7.03
C GLY A 399 33.27 4.28 7.10
N GLN A 400 32.96 3.45 8.11
CA GLN A 400 33.56 2.11 8.26
C GLN A 400 32.82 1.02 7.47
N THR A 401 33.53 -0.08 7.24
CA THR A 401 33.04 -1.26 6.51
C THR A 401 32.98 -2.49 7.41
N ILE A 402 31.86 -3.22 7.33
CA ILE A 402 31.63 -4.56 7.85
C ILE A 402 31.70 -5.55 6.69
N ALA A 403 32.60 -6.54 6.76
CA ALA A 403 32.67 -7.68 5.85
C ALA A 403 32.11 -8.95 6.49
N LEU A 404 31.07 -9.51 5.89
CA LEU A 404 30.58 -10.85 6.17
C LEU A 404 31.38 -11.88 5.36
N ARG A 405 31.96 -12.86 6.05
CA ARG A 405 32.54 -14.06 5.43
C ARG A 405 31.46 -14.98 4.86
N GLY A 406 31.85 -15.93 4.03
CA GLY A 406 30.93 -16.92 3.44
C GLY A 406 30.31 -17.86 4.47
N GLY A 407 29.07 -18.28 4.22
CA GLY A 407 28.35 -19.26 5.05
C GLY A 407 27.06 -18.72 5.67
N THR A 408 26.40 -19.56 6.48
CA THR A 408 25.07 -19.29 7.02
C THR A 408 25.11 -18.77 8.46
N TYR A 409 24.70 -17.53 8.65
CA TYR A 409 24.57 -16.89 9.96
C TYR A 409 23.18 -17.16 10.53
N ARG A 410 23.07 -18.09 11.48
CA ARG A 410 21.80 -18.38 12.17
C ARG A 410 21.56 -17.35 13.27
N ALA A 411 20.60 -16.45 13.06
CA ALA A 411 20.39 -15.32 13.96
C ALA A 411 19.71 -15.74 15.28
N ALA A 412 20.38 -15.49 16.41
CA ALA A 412 19.81 -15.73 17.75
C ALA A 412 18.78 -14.67 18.18
N ALA A 413 18.83 -13.46 17.59
CA ALA A 413 17.97 -12.33 17.88
C ALA A 413 17.83 -11.41 16.64
N PRO A 414 16.82 -10.54 16.58
CA PRO A 414 16.71 -9.49 15.55
C PRO A 414 17.89 -8.51 15.56
N VAL A 415 18.19 -7.93 14.39
CA VAL A 415 19.21 -6.88 14.21
C VAL A 415 18.52 -5.52 14.16
N THR A 416 18.93 -4.58 15.02
CA THR A 416 18.45 -3.19 14.96
C THR A 416 19.60 -2.26 14.63
N ILE A 417 19.51 -1.54 13.51
CA ILE A 417 20.56 -0.64 13.01
C ILE A 417 20.16 0.81 13.30
N THR A 418 20.86 1.45 14.25
CA THR A 418 20.61 2.85 14.68
C THR A 418 21.75 3.79 14.31
N THR A 419 22.99 3.33 14.30
CA THR A 419 24.17 4.14 13.90
C THR A 419 24.07 4.53 12.43
N SER A 420 24.07 5.83 12.14
CA SER A 420 24.04 6.35 10.76
C SER A 420 25.45 6.70 10.27
N GLY A 421 25.67 6.54 8.96
CA GLY A 421 26.76 7.21 8.27
C GLY A 421 26.43 8.68 7.98
N THR A 422 27.21 9.30 7.11
CA THR A 422 26.91 10.60 6.50
C THR A 422 27.01 10.51 4.97
N GLY A 423 26.63 11.57 4.25
CA GLY A 423 26.77 11.62 2.79
C GLY A 423 28.20 11.45 2.28
N SER A 424 29.21 11.82 3.09
CA SER A 424 30.65 11.63 2.80
C SER A 424 31.27 10.43 3.51
N GLN A 425 30.68 9.96 4.62
CA GLN A 425 31.17 8.84 5.43
C GLN A 425 30.06 7.78 5.58
N ARG A 426 29.75 7.14 4.45
CA ARG A 426 28.77 6.04 4.36
C ARG A 426 29.27 4.80 5.10
N ILE A 427 28.41 4.14 5.87
CA ILE A 427 28.71 2.83 6.46
C ILE A 427 28.46 1.74 5.42
N THR A 428 29.33 0.75 5.28
CA THR A 428 29.15 -0.35 4.31
C THR A 428 29.02 -1.70 5.02
N LEU A 429 27.94 -2.43 4.74
CA LEU A 429 27.79 -3.86 5.04
C LEU A 429 27.88 -4.63 3.73
N SER A 430 28.83 -5.55 3.62
CA SER A 430 29.14 -6.27 2.39
C SER A 430 29.51 -7.72 2.66
N ASN A 431 29.36 -8.59 1.66
CA ASN A 431 30.15 -9.81 1.60
C ASN A 431 31.65 -9.53 1.40
N TYR A 432 32.50 -10.47 1.84
CA TYR A 432 33.93 -10.44 1.65
C TYR A 432 34.33 -11.06 0.30
N ARG A 433 34.95 -10.28 -0.59
CA ARG A 433 35.39 -10.72 -1.93
C ARG A 433 34.25 -11.47 -2.66
N GLY A 434 34.48 -12.66 -3.22
CA GLY A 434 33.44 -13.49 -3.85
C GLY A 434 32.73 -14.46 -2.90
N GLU A 435 32.90 -14.33 -1.58
CA GLU A 435 32.23 -15.22 -0.61
C GLU A 435 30.73 -14.90 -0.50
N GLN A 436 29.91 -15.88 -0.13
CA GLN A 436 28.45 -15.79 -0.12
C GLN A 436 27.90 -15.91 1.33
N PRO A 437 27.60 -14.79 2.00
CA PRO A 437 26.95 -14.77 3.30
C PRO A 437 25.42 -14.92 3.16
N VAL A 438 24.85 -15.83 3.94
CA VAL A 438 23.40 -16.05 4.04
C VAL A 438 22.97 -15.76 5.48
N LEU A 439 22.10 -14.77 5.67
CA LEU A 439 21.50 -14.48 6.96
C LEU A 439 20.22 -15.32 7.10
N ASP A 440 20.23 -16.27 8.03
CA ASP A 440 19.10 -17.20 8.24
C ASP A 440 18.34 -16.85 9.53
N ALA A 441 17.07 -16.51 9.36
CA ALA A 441 16.19 -16.03 10.41
C ALA A 441 15.24 -17.11 10.98
N THR A 442 15.45 -18.40 10.68
CA THR A 442 14.61 -19.52 11.18
C THR A 442 14.42 -19.50 12.70
N ALA A 443 15.46 -19.09 13.44
CA ALA A 443 15.49 -19.05 14.90
C ALA A 443 14.83 -17.80 15.52
N ILE A 444 14.45 -16.79 14.72
CA ILE A 444 13.67 -15.63 15.18
C ILE A 444 12.27 -16.09 15.63
N ARG A 445 11.73 -15.48 16.68
CA ARG A 445 10.51 -15.95 17.37
C ARG A 445 9.34 -14.99 17.21
N GLY A 446 8.15 -15.57 16.97
CA GLY A 446 6.90 -14.82 16.80
C GLY A 446 6.96 -13.83 15.63
N ASN A 447 6.17 -12.76 15.72
CA ASN A 447 5.99 -11.78 14.65
C ASN A 447 7.08 -10.68 14.67
N GLN A 448 8.33 -11.05 14.99
CA GLN A 448 9.47 -10.14 14.98
C GLN A 448 9.99 -9.94 13.55
N TRP A 449 10.20 -8.68 13.16
CA TRP A 449 10.96 -8.33 11.97
C TRP A 449 12.44 -8.67 12.21
N TYR A 450 13.13 -9.23 11.21
CA TYR A 450 14.49 -9.72 11.43
C TYR A 450 15.52 -8.58 11.45
N VAL A 451 15.65 -7.79 10.37
CA VAL A 451 16.49 -6.58 10.35
C VAL A 451 15.62 -5.33 10.34
N THR A 452 15.79 -4.46 11.34
CA THR A 452 15.13 -3.15 11.43
C THR A 452 16.16 -2.03 11.36
N GLN A 453 16.25 -1.34 10.23
CA GLN A 453 17.10 -0.17 10.05
C GLN A 453 16.33 1.11 10.35
N ARG A 454 16.86 1.92 11.28
CA ARG A 454 16.42 3.28 11.63
C ARG A 454 17.54 4.30 11.43
N ALA A 455 18.44 3.98 10.50
CA ALA A 455 19.69 4.68 10.25
C ALA A 455 19.81 5.10 8.78
N SER A 456 20.58 6.15 8.53
CA SER A 456 20.80 6.73 7.19
C SER A 456 22.23 6.53 6.70
N TYR A 457 22.42 6.67 5.39
CA TYR A 457 23.72 6.56 4.69
C TYR A 457 24.44 5.23 4.95
N TRP A 458 23.75 4.12 4.66
CA TRP A 458 24.35 2.79 4.56
C TRP A 458 24.50 2.35 3.10
N THR A 459 25.49 1.52 2.78
CA THR A 459 25.43 0.55 1.68
C THR A 459 25.24 -0.83 2.30
N VAL A 460 24.28 -1.60 1.82
CA VAL A 460 24.07 -3.01 2.18
C VAL A 460 24.15 -3.82 0.89
N GLN A 461 25.08 -4.77 0.79
CA GLN A 461 25.34 -5.45 -0.48
C GLN A 461 25.80 -6.92 -0.39
N GLY A 462 25.52 -7.67 -1.46
CA GLY A 462 26.14 -8.97 -1.74
C GLY A 462 25.75 -10.10 -0.78
N LEU A 463 24.63 -9.97 -0.06
CA LEU A 463 24.17 -10.93 0.94
C LEU A 463 22.76 -11.45 0.62
N ALA A 464 22.47 -12.65 1.12
CA ALA A 464 21.14 -13.24 1.09
C ALA A 464 20.46 -13.16 2.47
N VAL A 465 19.13 -13.10 2.49
CA VAL A 465 18.32 -13.23 3.72
C VAL A 465 17.14 -14.19 3.48
N GLN A 466 17.02 -15.18 4.35
CA GLN A 466 16.03 -16.26 4.21
C GLN A 466 15.37 -16.67 5.53
N HIS A 467 14.21 -17.33 5.43
CA HIS A 467 13.48 -17.96 6.52
C HIS A 467 13.05 -17.01 7.66
N ALA A 468 12.93 -15.70 7.41
CA ALA A 468 12.29 -14.80 8.35
C ALA A 468 10.79 -15.13 8.45
N LYS A 469 10.22 -15.15 9.66
CA LYS A 469 8.79 -15.49 9.86
C LYS A 469 7.83 -14.33 9.58
N THR A 470 8.38 -13.13 9.39
CA THR A 470 7.72 -11.94 8.88
C THR A 470 8.73 -11.21 8.00
N PHE A 471 8.81 -9.88 8.06
CA PHE A 471 9.71 -9.07 7.24
C PHE A 471 11.20 -9.37 7.53
N PRO A 472 11.99 -9.81 6.52
CA PRO A 472 13.42 -10.03 6.65
C PRO A 472 14.18 -8.71 6.84
N TYR A 473 13.80 -7.65 6.11
CA TYR A 473 14.46 -6.34 6.17
C TYR A 473 13.45 -5.19 6.06
N VAL A 474 13.43 -4.31 7.06
CA VAL A 474 12.61 -3.09 7.09
C VAL A 474 13.49 -1.86 7.35
N CYS A 475 13.46 -0.91 6.42
CA CYS A 475 14.04 0.42 6.59
C CYS A 475 12.95 1.41 6.98
N VAL A 476 13.07 2.06 8.14
CA VAL A 476 12.11 3.04 8.65
C VAL A 476 12.72 4.43 8.69
N SER A 477 12.16 5.38 7.93
CA SER A 477 12.64 6.77 7.84
C SER A 477 14.10 6.92 7.39
N CYS A 478 14.59 5.93 6.62
CA CYS A 478 15.97 5.87 6.14
C CYS A 478 16.27 6.93 5.08
N ARG A 479 17.46 7.54 5.11
CA ARG A 479 17.88 8.50 4.08
C ARG A 479 19.14 8.06 3.36
N GLY A 480 19.19 8.33 2.06
CA GLY A 480 20.37 8.21 1.21
C GLY A 480 21.01 6.82 1.18
N SER A 481 20.31 5.75 1.58
CA SER A 481 20.89 4.41 1.72
C SER A 481 20.82 3.61 0.41
N VAL A 482 21.74 2.68 0.22
CA VAL A 482 21.89 1.87 -1.00
C VAL A 482 21.78 0.39 -0.62
N PHE A 483 20.85 -0.31 -1.24
CA PHE A 483 20.60 -1.74 -1.09
C PHE A 483 20.90 -2.37 -2.45
N GLN A 484 22.00 -3.11 -2.58
CA GLN A 484 22.47 -3.54 -3.91
C GLN A 484 23.00 -4.97 -4.00
N ARG A 485 22.66 -5.69 -5.07
CA ARG A 485 23.08 -7.09 -5.28
C ARG A 485 22.69 -7.99 -4.09
N LEU A 486 21.46 -7.85 -3.61
CA LEU A 486 20.87 -8.62 -2.52
C LEU A 486 20.00 -9.76 -3.04
N ALA A 487 19.82 -10.81 -2.23
CA ALA A 487 18.87 -11.90 -2.50
C ALA A 487 17.93 -12.10 -1.29
N MET A 488 16.68 -11.68 -1.42
CA MET A 488 15.68 -11.77 -0.34
C MET A 488 14.64 -12.81 -0.70
N HIS A 489 14.75 -14.02 -0.13
CA HIS A 489 13.95 -15.16 -0.57
C HIS A 489 13.51 -16.11 0.54
N ASP A 490 12.44 -16.86 0.29
CA ASP A 490 11.85 -17.82 1.25
C ASP A 490 11.52 -17.18 2.61
N ASN A 491 10.98 -15.95 2.60
CA ASN A 491 10.57 -15.22 3.82
C ASN A 491 9.06 -15.04 3.95
N GLY A 492 8.62 -14.95 5.20
CA GLY A 492 7.25 -14.84 5.71
C GLY A 492 6.53 -13.50 5.51
N ALA A 493 7.07 -12.58 4.70
CA ALA A 493 6.51 -11.29 4.30
C ALA A 493 7.40 -10.64 3.23
N THR A 494 7.09 -9.39 2.84
CA THR A 494 7.82 -8.61 1.82
C THR A 494 9.35 -8.65 1.96
N GLY A 495 10.07 -9.02 0.90
CA GLY A 495 11.53 -9.22 0.91
C GLY A 495 12.37 -8.00 1.28
N LEU A 496 11.93 -6.77 0.97
CA LEU A 496 12.50 -5.52 1.49
C LEU A 496 11.44 -4.43 1.54
N VAL A 497 11.27 -3.79 2.70
CA VAL A 497 10.34 -2.67 2.87
C VAL A 497 11.07 -1.39 3.25
N LEU A 498 10.83 -0.31 2.51
CA LEU A 498 11.19 1.06 2.90
C LEU A 498 9.90 1.82 3.25
N ARG A 499 9.81 2.34 4.49
CA ARG A 499 8.55 2.89 5.03
C ARG A 499 8.72 4.04 6.02
N GLY A 500 7.62 4.74 6.27
CA GLY A 500 7.54 5.85 7.23
C GLY A 500 8.06 7.18 6.68
N PRO A 501 7.92 8.27 7.46
CA PRO A 501 8.13 9.62 6.98
C PRO A 501 9.61 9.95 6.79
N GLY A 502 9.92 10.81 5.82
CA GLY A 502 11.27 11.28 5.53
C GLY A 502 12.21 10.21 4.97
N THR A 503 11.66 9.17 4.33
CA THR A 503 12.39 8.08 3.67
C THR A 503 12.90 8.56 2.31
N VAL A 504 14.00 9.31 2.30
CA VAL A 504 14.44 10.15 1.15
C VAL A 504 15.69 9.60 0.46
N GLY A 505 15.70 9.58 -0.88
CA GLY A 505 16.91 9.40 -1.68
C GLY A 505 17.58 8.02 -1.58
N ASN A 506 16.83 6.97 -1.24
CA ASN A 506 17.34 5.61 -1.14
C ASN A 506 17.34 4.90 -2.49
N GLN A 507 18.27 3.97 -2.71
CA GLN A 507 18.39 3.22 -3.95
C GLN A 507 18.33 1.72 -3.66
N VAL A 508 17.46 1.00 -4.35
CA VAL A 508 17.43 -0.47 -4.41
C VAL A 508 17.89 -0.87 -5.80
N LEU A 509 19.02 -1.56 -5.90
CA LEU A 509 19.75 -1.79 -7.14
C LEU A 509 20.05 -3.28 -7.34
N ASP A 510 19.91 -3.78 -8.57
CA ASP A 510 20.52 -5.03 -9.02
C ASP A 510 20.26 -6.26 -8.11
N SER A 511 19.09 -6.29 -7.45
CA SER A 511 18.75 -7.24 -6.39
C SER A 511 17.59 -8.16 -6.79
N ASP A 512 17.55 -9.36 -6.21
CA ASP A 512 16.51 -10.36 -6.45
C ASP A 512 15.64 -10.56 -5.20
N PHE A 513 14.32 -10.54 -5.39
CA PHE A 513 13.32 -10.71 -4.33
C PHE A 513 12.33 -11.79 -4.78
N HIS A 514 12.39 -12.99 -4.19
CA HIS A 514 11.65 -14.13 -4.75
C HIS A 514 11.17 -15.18 -3.76
N ASP A 515 10.11 -15.91 -4.13
CA ASP A 515 9.52 -17.00 -3.36
C ASP A 515 9.09 -16.62 -1.92
N ASN A 516 8.97 -15.32 -1.61
CA ASN A 516 8.46 -14.82 -0.34
C ASN A 516 6.93 -15.02 -0.27
N HIS A 517 6.43 -15.49 0.88
CA HIS A 517 5.05 -15.93 1.07
C HIS A 517 4.64 -15.81 2.54
N ASP A 518 3.39 -15.45 2.84
CA ASP A 518 2.90 -15.31 4.22
C ASP A 518 1.70 -16.23 4.53
N ASP A 519 1.99 -17.46 4.99
CA ASP A 519 1.01 -18.47 5.41
C ASP A 519 -0.10 -17.90 6.30
N ALA A 520 0.27 -17.07 7.28
CA ALA A 520 -0.63 -16.45 8.25
C ALA A 520 -1.62 -15.44 7.64
N ALA A 521 -1.43 -15.06 6.37
CA ALA A 521 -2.34 -14.24 5.59
C ALA A 521 -2.61 -14.84 4.19
N HIS A 522 -2.38 -16.15 4.01
CA HIS A 522 -2.65 -16.90 2.79
C HIS A 522 -1.95 -16.34 1.53
N GLY A 523 -0.79 -15.69 1.68
CA GLY A 523 -0.05 -15.09 0.57
C GLY A 523 -0.39 -13.63 0.23
N ALA A 524 -1.24 -12.96 1.02
CA ALA A 524 -1.83 -11.66 0.68
C ALA A 524 -1.01 -10.40 1.06
N ASN A 525 0.22 -10.50 1.59
CA ASN A 525 1.07 -9.33 1.83
C ASN A 525 2.56 -9.53 1.51
N ALA A 526 2.97 -10.73 1.07
CA ALA A 526 4.37 -11.02 0.81
C ALA A 526 4.78 -10.62 -0.62
N ASP A 527 5.18 -9.36 -0.79
CA ASP A 527 5.74 -8.85 -2.05
C ASP A 527 7.24 -9.17 -2.22
N GLY A 528 7.80 -8.89 -3.40
CA GLY A 528 9.24 -8.83 -3.59
C GLY A 528 9.88 -7.65 -2.86
N VAL A 529 9.59 -6.42 -3.31
CA VAL A 529 10.14 -5.18 -2.72
C VAL A 529 9.08 -4.08 -2.68
N ALA A 530 9.05 -3.33 -1.58
CA ALA A 530 8.03 -2.30 -1.38
C ALA A 530 8.57 -0.97 -0.85
N PHE A 531 7.98 0.11 -1.34
CA PHE A 531 7.95 1.41 -0.65
C PHE A 531 6.52 1.60 -0.15
N LYS A 532 6.28 1.44 1.16
CA LYS A 532 4.93 1.40 1.74
C LYS A 532 4.78 2.40 2.88
N ASP A 533 3.55 2.87 3.11
CA ASP A 533 3.16 3.65 4.30
C ASP A 533 4.17 4.76 4.69
N GLY A 534 4.46 5.72 3.79
CA GLY A 534 5.56 6.65 3.99
C GLY A 534 5.64 7.83 3.01
N ASP A 535 6.68 8.63 3.16
CA ASP A 535 6.98 9.79 2.32
C ASP A 535 8.49 9.98 2.16
N GLY A 536 8.89 10.84 1.22
CA GLY A 536 10.27 11.15 0.87
C GLY A 536 10.56 10.92 -0.62
N ALA A 537 10.91 12.00 -1.33
CA ALA A 537 11.22 11.95 -2.75
C ALA A 537 12.62 11.37 -3.07
N GLY A 538 12.84 11.09 -4.36
CA GLY A 538 14.15 10.73 -4.91
C GLY A 538 14.58 9.28 -4.69
N ASN A 539 13.65 8.41 -4.25
CA ASN A 539 13.91 6.98 -4.14
C ASN A 539 13.93 6.30 -5.52
N ILE A 540 14.78 5.29 -5.68
CA ILE A 540 14.98 4.56 -6.94
C ILE A 540 14.92 3.05 -6.69
N ILE A 541 14.24 2.31 -7.56
CA ILE A 541 14.37 0.85 -7.74
C ILE A 541 14.87 0.60 -9.17
N ARG A 542 16.04 -0.03 -9.33
CA ARG A 542 16.63 -0.30 -10.65
C ARG A 542 17.29 -1.68 -10.76
N GLY A 543 17.22 -2.31 -11.92
CA GLY A 543 17.93 -3.57 -12.22
C GLY A 543 17.48 -4.77 -11.38
N CYS A 544 16.38 -4.63 -10.63
CA CYS A 544 15.90 -5.63 -9.69
C CYS A 544 15.01 -6.67 -10.40
N ARG A 545 14.93 -7.87 -9.83
CA ARG A 545 13.91 -8.87 -10.21
C ARG A 545 13.04 -9.20 -9.01
N ALA A 546 11.74 -9.12 -9.17
CA ALA A 546 10.76 -9.43 -8.12
C ALA A 546 9.82 -10.54 -8.63
N PHE A 547 10.09 -11.79 -8.25
CA PHE A 547 9.50 -12.93 -8.93
C PHE A 547 9.05 -14.07 -8.04
N ARG A 548 7.97 -14.74 -8.44
CA ARG A 548 7.35 -15.86 -7.69
C ARG A 548 6.96 -15.55 -6.24
N ASN A 549 6.87 -14.28 -5.85
CA ASN A 549 6.36 -13.89 -4.53
C ASN A 549 4.84 -14.14 -4.46
N ALA A 550 4.29 -14.24 -3.26
CA ALA A 550 2.90 -14.60 -3.07
C ALA A 550 1.94 -13.45 -3.42
N ASP A 551 2.20 -12.22 -2.99
CA ASP A 551 1.38 -11.06 -3.39
C ASP A 551 1.91 -10.47 -4.71
N ASP A 552 2.76 -9.45 -4.65
CA ASP A 552 3.24 -8.71 -5.81
C ASP A 552 4.75 -8.80 -6.06
N GLY A 553 5.19 -8.34 -7.23
CA GLY A 553 6.59 -8.04 -7.50
C GLY A 553 7.04 -6.77 -6.75
N ILE A 554 6.55 -5.61 -7.21
CA ILE A 554 6.87 -4.30 -6.64
C ILE A 554 5.60 -3.57 -6.22
N ASP A 555 5.53 -3.12 -4.96
CA ASP A 555 4.36 -2.43 -4.38
C ASP A 555 4.73 -1.06 -3.78
N LEU A 556 4.00 -0.01 -4.20
CA LEU A 556 4.15 1.39 -3.78
C LEU A 556 2.99 1.91 -2.90
N SER A 557 2.14 1.02 -2.38
CA SER A 557 0.91 1.34 -1.62
C SER A 557 1.16 2.27 -0.42
N GLY A 558 0.42 3.38 -0.35
CA GLY A 558 0.53 4.33 0.76
C GLY A 558 1.84 5.13 0.80
N PHE A 559 2.67 5.10 -0.25
CA PHE A 559 3.85 5.95 -0.35
C PHE A 559 3.55 7.25 -1.11
N ALA A 560 3.73 8.40 -0.45
CA ALA A 560 3.16 9.67 -0.90
C ALA A 560 3.98 10.42 -1.95
N ASP A 561 5.29 10.19 -2.00
CA ASP A 561 6.22 10.89 -2.90
C ASP A 561 6.57 10.06 -4.14
N PRO A 562 7.00 10.71 -5.24
CA PRO A 562 7.54 10.03 -6.43
C PRO A 562 8.69 9.06 -6.11
N VAL A 563 8.53 7.85 -6.64
CA VAL A 563 9.57 6.80 -6.69
C VAL A 563 9.88 6.54 -8.17
N THR A 564 11.16 6.38 -8.50
CA THR A 564 11.59 6.00 -9.84
C THR A 564 11.80 4.49 -9.90
N VAL A 565 10.98 3.79 -10.67
CA VAL A 565 11.05 2.36 -10.92
C VAL A 565 11.53 2.16 -12.36
N GLU A 566 12.79 1.77 -12.56
CA GLU A 566 13.40 1.72 -13.89
C GLU A 566 14.21 0.44 -14.18
N HIS A 567 14.04 -0.15 -15.36
CA HIS A 567 14.78 -1.37 -15.78
C HIS A 567 14.67 -2.53 -14.77
N ASN A 568 13.48 -2.79 -14.21
CA ASN A 568 13.20 -3.93 -13.33
C ASN A 568 12.31 -4.97 -14.01
N TRP A 569 12.39 -6.21 -13.56
CA TRP A 569 11.56 -7.31 -14.05
C TRP A 569 10.70 -7.90 -12.93
N ALA A 570 9.39 -8.03 -13.14
CA ALA A 570 8.48 -8.64 -12.16
C ALA A 570 7.68 -9.79 -12.79
N TYR A 571 7.84 -11.02 -12.29
CA TYR A 571 7.27 -12.17 -12.98
C TYR A 571 6.81 -13.34 -12.10
N GLY A 572 5.72 -13.99 -12.50
CA GLY A 572 5.19 -15.17 -11.80
C GLY A 572 4.61 -14.90 -10.41
N ASN A 573 4.43 -13.65 -9.99
CA ASN A 573 3.86 -13.32 -8.66
C ASN A 573 2.36 -13.66 -8.62
N GLY A 574 1.79 -13.94 -7.43
CA GLY A 574 0.37 -14.30 -7.27
C GLY A 574 0.01 -15.74 -7.61
N VAL A 575 0.98 -16.63 -7.77
CA VAL A 575 0.73 -18.05 -8.08
C VAL A 575 1.06 -18.89 -6.85
N ASN A 576 0.07 -19.63 -6.36
CA ASN A 576 0.19 -20.50 -5.18
C ASN A 576 1.19 -21.65 -5.42
N ARG A 577 2.42 -21.51 -4.91
CA ARG A 577 3.49 -22.53 -5.00
C ARG A 577 3.66 -23.34 -3.72
N TRP A 578 3.10 -22.87 -2.62
CA TRP A 578 3.26 -23.42 -1.26
C TRP A 578 2.07 -24.27 -0.83
N ALA A 579 1.13 -24.51 -1.75
CA ALA A 579 -0.12 -25.25 -1.52
C ALA A 579 -0.99 -24.68 -0.38
N LEU A 580 -0.96 -23.35 -0.20
CA LEU A 580 -1.78 -22.68 0.83
C LEU A 580 -3.26 -22.87 0.51
N ALA A 581 -4.04 -23.25 1.52
CA ALA A 581 -5.50 -23.15 1.45
C ALA A 581 -5.89 -21.67 1.34
N ASP A 582 -6.96 -21.38 0.59
CA ASP A 582 -7.57 -20.06 0.45
C ASP A 582 -6.60 -18.95 0.02
N PHE A 583 -5.64 -19.30 -0.85
CA PHE A 583 -4.58 -18.41 -1.35
C PHE A 583 -5.15 -17.10 -1.88
N ALA A 584 -4.66 -15.98 -1.33
CA ALA A 584 -5.23 -14.65 -1.48
C ALA A 584 -4.24 -13.59 -1.98
N GLY A 585 -3.07 -14.00 -2.48
CA GLY A 585 -2.10 -13.10 -3.13
C GLY A 585 -2.65 -12.50 -4.42
N ALA A 586 -2.49 -11.18 -4.59
CA ALA A 586 -3.11 -10.40 -5.66
C ALA A 586 -2.43 -10.59 -7.03
N GLY A 587 -1.12 -10.85 -7.07
CA GLY A 587 -0.43 -11.23 -8.30
C GLY A 587 -0.13 -10.11 -9.27
N THR A 588 0.23 -8.93 -8.79
CA THR A 588 0.66 -7.81 -9.62
C THR A 588 2.16 -7.89 -9.92
N GLY A 589 2.57 -7.56 -11.15
CA GLY A 589 3.98 -7.26 -11.43
C GLY A 589 4.41 -5.97 -10.72
N PHE A 590 3.70 -4.87 -10.99
CA PHE A 590 3.97 -3.53 -10.46
C PHE A 590 2.68 -2.85 -9.97
N LYS A 591 2.49 -2.77 -8.66
CA LYS A 591 1.39 -2.07 -7.97
C LYS A 591 1.86 -0.67 -7.60
N LEU A 592 1.38 0.34 -8.34
CA LEU A 592 1.91 1.72 -8.34
C LEU A 592 1.03 2.68 -7.51
N GLY A 593 0.37 2.15 -6.49
CA GLY A 593 -0.65 2.86 -5.72
C GLY A 593 -1.45 1.93 -4.81
N GLY A 594 -2.36 2.52 -4.06
CA GLY A 594 -3.09 1.88 -2.95
C GLY A 594 -2.79 2.55 -1.61
N GLY A 595 -3.17 1.89 -0.51
CA GLY A 595 -3.14 2.46 0.85
C GLY A 595 -4.44 3.19 1.24
N ASP A 596 -4.50 3.69 2.47
CA ASP A 596 -5.65 4.44 3.01
C ASP A 596 -5.18 5.63 3.87
N PRO A 597 -5.39 6.89 3.45
CA PRO A 597 -5.90 7.30 2.14
C PRO A 597 -4.89 7.04 1.01
N ILE A 598 -5.38 6.77 -0.20
CA ILE A 598 -4.52 6.57 -1.39
C ILE A 598 -3.80 7.89 -1.75
N PRO A 599 -2.45 7.94 -1.81
CA PRO A 599 -1.73 9.15 -2.18
C PRO A 599 -1.77 9.44 -3.69
N ALA A 600 -1.69 10.73 -4.06
CA ALA A 600 -1.61 11.20 -5.46
C ALA A 600 -0.18 11.17 -6.03
N ALA A 601 0.55 10.08 -5.79
CA ALA A 601 1.99 9.99 -6.02
C ALA A 601 2.34 9.90 -7.52
N THR A 602 3.13 10.85 -7.99
CA THR A 602 3.53 10.96 -9.41
C THR A 602 4.80 10.13 -9.67
N HIS A 603 4.69 8.79 -9.55
CA HIS A 603 5.83 7.89 -9.78
C HIS A 603 6.32 7.92 -11.24
N VAL A 604 7.56 7.48 -11.46
CA VAL A 604 8.19 7.36 -12.78
C VAL A 604 8.54 5.90 -13.03
N VAL A 605 7.92 5.30 -14.04
CA VAL A 605 7.95 3.85 -14.33
C VAL A 605 8.41 3.66 -15.76
N ARG A 606 9.66 3.24 -15.96
CA ARG A 606 10.26 3.15 -17.31
C ARG A 606 11.13 1.92 -17.57
N ASP A 607 11.16 1.45 -18.81
CA ASP A 607 12.00 0.32 -19.24
C ASP A 607 11.79 -0.99 -18.42
N ASN A 608 10.69 -1.14 -17.67
CA ASN A 608 10.42 -2.32 -16.86
C ASN A 608 9.67 -3.40 -17.65
N ALA A 609 9.79 -4.67 -17.27
CA ALA A 609 9.03 -5.76 -17.88
C ALA A 609 8.27 -6.60 -16.85
N ALA A 610 7.02 -6.96 -17.17
CA ALA A 610 6.13 -7.78 -16.36
C ALA A 610 5.64 -9.00 -17.15
N TRP A 611 5.84 -10.22 -16.66
CA TRP A 611 5.32 -11.43 -17.32
C TRP A 611 4.83 -12.53 -16.37
N ASP A 612 3.87 -13.33 -16.82
CA ASP A 612 3.33 -14.50 -16.10
C ASP A 612 2.83 -14.24 -14.67
N ASN A 613 2.62 -12.97 -14.28
CA ASN A 613 1.98 -12.65 -12.99
C ASN A 613 0.49 -13.03 -13.06
N ALA A 614 -0.08 -13.50 -11.95
CA ALA A 614 -1.44 -14.06 -11.95
C ALA A 614 -2.54 -13.03 -12.27
N SER A 615 -2.28 -11.75 -12.00
CA SER A 615 -3.18 -10.62 -12.26
C SER A 615 -2.48 -9.60 -13.17
N TYR A 616 -2.36 -8.33 -12.77
CA TYR A 616 -1.91 -7.26 -13.64
C TYR A 616 -0.40 -7.27 -13.92
N GLY A 617 0.00 -6.81 -15.11
CA GLY A 617 1.38 -6.43 -15.38
C GLY A 617 1.76 -5.17 -14.59
N PHE A 618 1.10 -4.06 -14.90
CA PHE A 618 1.24 -2.75 -14.24
C PHE A 618 -0.14 -2.20 -13.86
N THR A 619 -0.30 -1.65 -12.65
CA THR A 619 -1.55 -1.00 -12.25
C THR A 619 -1.34 0.25 -11.39
N GLU A 620 -2.18 1.26 -11.58
CA GLU A 620 -2.25 2.45 -10.70
C GLU A 620 -2.88 2.16 -9.33
N GLN A 621 -3.65 1.08 -9.18
CA GLN A 621 -4.38 0.70 -7.95
C GLN A 621 -5.07 1.88 -7.23
N GLY A 622 -5.70 2.77 -8.01
CA GLY A 622 -6.48 3.92 -7.54
C GLY A 622 -5.67 5.18 -7.22
N ASN A 623 -4.36 5.21 -7.43
CA ASN A 623 -3.52 6.41 -7.29
C ASN A 623 -3.96 7.51 -8.27
N PRO A 624 -4.46 8.68 -7.82
CA PRO A 624 -4.95 9.74 -8.71
C PRO A 624 -3.82 10.65 -9.25
N GLY A 625 -2.56 10.34 -8.97
CA GLY A 625 -1.38 11.07 -9.47
C GLY A 625 -1.12 10.85 -10.96
N ALA A 626 -0.35 11.74 -11.59
CA ALA A 626 -0.05 11.68 -13.02
C ALA A 626 1.17 10.77 -13.31
N ILE A 627 1.06 9.47 -13.01
CA ILE A 627 2.16 8.50 -13.13
C ILE A 627 2.72 8.53 -14.57
N ARG A 628 4.05 8.54 -14.70
CA ARG A 628 4.74 8.51 -16.00
C ARG A 628 5.16 7.08 -16.30
N VAL A 629 4.54 6.47 -17.30
CA VAL A 629 4.69 5.05 -17.65
C VAL A 629 5.23 4.97 -19.08
N THR A 630 6.55 4.87 -19.23
CA THR A 630 7.23 5.04 -20.52
C THR A 630 8.09 3.83 -20.90
N GLY A 631 7.80 3.19 -22.05
CA GLY A 631 8.66 2.14 -22.61
C GLY A 631 8.73 0.87 -21.76
N ASN A 632 7.64 0.46 -21.10
CA ASN A 632 7.57 -0.80 -20.34
C ASN A 632 6.96 -1.93 -21.20
N THR A 633 7.18 -3.19 -20.84
CA THR A 633 6.54 -4.35 -21.50
C THR A 633 5.69 -5.16 -20.52
N ALA A 634 4.43 -5.45 -20.86
CA ALA A 634 3.60 -6.44 -20.17
C ALA A 634 3.28 -7.61 -21.13
N PHE A 635 3.60 -8.84 -20.74
CA PHE A 635 3.43 -10.03 -21.58
C PHE A 635 2.85 -11.21 -20.80
N ARG A 636 1.75 -11.80 -21.28
CA ARG A 636 1.21 -13.06 -20.74
C ARG A 636 0.86 -13.03 -19.24
N ASN A 637 0.59 -11.85 -18.68
CA ASN A 637 0.01 -11.72 -17.34
C ASN A 637 -1.48 -12.12 -17.36
N GLY A 638 -1.99 -12.70 -16.28
CA GLY A 638 -3.34 -13.28 -16.23
C GLY A 638 -4.48 -12.27 -16.29
N GLY A 639 -4.24 -11.04 -15.80
CA GLY A 639 -5.16 -9.91 -15.85
C GLY A 639 -4.80 -8.89 -16.94
N ASP A 640 -5.05 -7.60 -16.67
CA ASP A 640 -4.69 -6.53 -17.60
C ASP A 640 -3.17 -6.29 -17.64
N GLY A 641 -2.58 -6.11 -18.84
CA GLY A 641 -1.17 -5.75 -19.00
C GLY A 641 -0.85 -4.38 -18.40
N PHE A 642 -1.70 -3.38 -18.70
CA PHE A 642 -1.65 -2.04 -18.10
C PHE A 642 -3.06 -1.61 -17.63
N ALA A 643 -3.24 -1.48 -16.32
CA ALA A 643 -4.49 -1.15 -15.64
C ALA A 643 -4.47 0.28 -15.04
N PHE A 644 -5.00 1.26 -15.78
CA PHE A 644 -4.91 2.70 -15.49
C PHE A 644 -6.27 3.41 -15.68
N TRP A 645 -7.23 3.08 -14.81
CA TRP A 645 -8.65 3.38 -15.02
C TRP A 645 -9.08 4.81 -14.69
N PHE A 646 -8.40 5.51 -13.78
CA PHE A 646 -8.89 6.75 -13.18
C PHE A 646 -7.86 7.88 -13.22
N SER A 647 -6.56 7.57 -13.16
CA SER A 647 -5.50 8.57 -13.07
C SER A 647 -5.29 9.37 -14.37
N PRO A 648 -4.76 10.60 -14.28
CA PRO A 648 -4.32 11.38 -15.45
C PRO A 648 -2.92 10.95 -15.93
N SER A 649 -2.59 9.66 -15.83
CA SER A 649 -1.26 9.10 -16.12
C SER A 649 -0.87 9.22 -17.60
N LEU A 650 0.43 9.27 -17.85
CA LEU A 650 1.04 9.38 -19.17
C LEU A 650 1.65 8.03 -19.58
N LEU A 651 0.98 7.34 -20.50
CA LEU A 651 1.33 6.02 -21.04
C LEU A 651 1.99 6.20 -22.41
N GLU A 652 3.31 6.05 -22.49
CA GLU A 652 4.06 6.28 -23.74
C GLU A 652 4.93 5.10 -24.16
N ALA A 653 4.86 4.70 -25.43
CA ALA A 653 5.71 3.67 -26.04
C ALA A 653 5.73 2.30 -25.31
N ASN A 654 4.70 1.96 -24.54
CA ASN A 654 4.62 0.68 -23.84
C ASN A 654 4.16 -0.47 -24.77
N LEU A 655 4.67 -1.67 -24.52
CA LEU A 655 4.31 -2.90 -25.23
C LEU A 655 3.45 -3.79 -24.35
N ALA A 656 2.17 -3.93 -24.66
CA ALA A 656 1.34 -5.02 -24.15
C ALA A 656 1.11 -6.06 -25.25
N LEU A 657 1.28 -7.34 -24.94
CA LEU A 657 1.01 -8.48 -25.83
C LEU A 657 0.53 -9.72 -25.05
N GLY A 658 -0.64 -10.24 -25.41
CA GLY A 658 -1.10 -11.58 -24.99
C GLY A 658 -1.36 -11.74 -23.50
N ASN A 659 -1.60 -10.64 -22.79
CA ASN A 659 -2.13 -10.65 -21.42
C ASN A 659 -3.64 -11.03 -21.45
N GLY A 660 -4.25 -11.26 -20.29
CA GLY A 660 -5.71 -11.47 -20.18
C GLY A 660 -6.53 -10.35 -20.84
N ARG A 661 -5.99 -9.12 -20.78
CA ARG A 661 -6.29 -8.01 -21.69
C ARG A 661 -5.05 -7.12 -21.79
N ASP A 662 -4.70 -6.62 -22.96
CA ASP A 662 -3.43 -5.89 -23.12
C ASP A 662 -3.43 -4.49 -22.47
N ASP A 663 -4.49 -3.70 -22.64
CA ASP A 663 -4.66 -2.37 -22.06
C ASP A 663 -6.04 -2.16 -21.42
N ASN A 664 -6.10 -1.55 -20.24
CA ASN A 664 -7.34 -1.16 -19.57
C ASN A 664 -7.19 0.23 -18.93
N ARG A 665 -7.38 1.28 -19.76
CA ARG A 665 -7.32 2.69 -19.36
C ARG A 665 -8.65 3.43 -19.49
N GLY A 666 -8.86 4.43 -18.65
CA GLY A 666 -10.01 5.34 -18.69
C GLY A 666 -9.70 6.72 -19.33
N ASP A 667 -10.75 7.51 -19.51
CA ASP A 667 -10.77 8.74 -20.34
C ASP A 667 -9.82 9.88 -19.87
N THR A 668 -9.31 9.80 -18.65
CA THR A 668 -8.35 10.77 -18.08
C THR A 668 -6.89 10.48 -18.46
N ALA A 669 -6.57 9.22 -18.80
CA ALA A 669 -5.22 8.81 -19.16
C ALA A 669 -4.79 9.42 -20.50
N ARG A 670 -3.50 9.69 -20.64
CA ARG A 670 -2.88 10.25 -21.84
C ARG A 670 -1.98 9.21 -22.47
N GLU A 671 -2.26 8.82 -23.71
CA GLU A 671 -1.54 7.75 -24.38
C GLU A 671 -0.90 8.19 -25.71
N SER A 672 0.33 7.73 -25.97
CA SER A 672 0.98 7.89 -27.27
C SER A 672 1.93 6.72 -27.58
N GLY A 673 1.92 6.24 -28.83
CA GLY A 673 2.92 5.28 -29.33
C GLY A 673 2.93 3.88 -28.70
N ASN A 674 1.99 3.53 -27.80
CA ASN A 674 1.91 2.19 -27.21
C ASN A 674 1.50 1.15 -28.27
N SER A 675 1.62 -0.15 -27.95
CA SER A 675 1.21 -1.22 -28.87
C SER A 675 -0.28 -1.14 -29.22
N TRP A 676 -1.13 -0.92 -28.22
CA TRP A 676 -2.58 -0.80 -28.37
C TRP A 676 -3.05 0.49 -29.07
N ASN A 677 -2.15 1.46 -29.31
CA ASN A 677 -2.46 2.64 -30.13
C ASN A 677 -2.16 2.43 -31.63
N GLN A 678 -1.74 1.23 -32.04
CA GLN A 678 -1.18 0.96 -33.37
C GLN A 678 -1.59 -0.40 -33.92
N SER A 679 -1.84 -0.48 -35.22
CA SER A 679 -2.09 -1.75 -35.90
C SER A 679 -0.81 -2.60 -36.04
N GLY A 680 -1.00 -3.92 -36.16
CA GLY A 680 0.06 -4.88 -36.50
C GLY A 680 0.90 -5.41 -35.33
N TRP A 681 0.68 -4.93 -34.10
CA TRP A 681 1.34 -5.52 -32.92
C TRP A 681 0.78 -6.92 -32.62
N SER A 682 1.69 -7.88 -32.47
CA SER A 682 1.40 -9.28 -32.13
C SER A 682 2.65 -9.96 -31.59
N THR A 683 2.50 -11.14 -30.99
CA THR A 683 3.62 -11.95 -30.49
C THR A 683 4.60 -12.37 -31.58
N ALA A 684 4.19 -12.38 -32.85
CA ALA A 684 5.07 -12.63 -34.01
C ALA A 684 6.11 -11.52 -34.27
N LEU A 685 6.00 -10.35 -33.61
CA LEU A 685 7.03 -9.31 -33.63
C LEU A 685 8.12 -9.48 -32.55
N LEU A 686 7.96 -10.44 -31.63
CA LEU A 686 8.96 -10.73 -30.60
C LEU A 686 10.13 -11.55 -31.20
N ARG A 687 11.37 -11.21 -30.83
CA ARG A 687 12.56 -12.00 -31.20
C ARG A 687 12.68 -13.28 -30.37
N SER A 688 12.13 -13.27 -29.16
CA SER A 688 11.84 -14.47 -28.36
C SER A 688 10.67 -14.24 -27.41
N ALA A 689 9.85 -15.28 -27.22
CA ALA A 689 8.82 -15.38 -26.20
C ALA A 689 9.16 -16.43 -25.11
N ASP A 690 10.39 -16.97 -25.14
CA ASP A 690 10.97 -17.85 -24.12
C ASP A 690 11.72 -17.01 -23.06
N PRO A 691 11.30 -17.04 -21.79
CA PRO A 691 11.91 -16.27 -20.71
C PRO A 691 13.22 -16.89 -20.16
N ALA A 692 13.62 -18.09 -20.57
CA ALA A 692 14.70 -18.85 -19.93
C ALA A 692 16.05 -18.10 -19.82
N ALA A 693 16.36 -17.19 -20.76
CA ALA A 693 17.55 -16.34 -20.71
C ALA A 693 17.42 -15.10 -19.78
N ALA A 694 16.19 -14.66 -19.47
CA ALA A 694 15.91 -13.60 -18.50
C ALA A 694 15.88 -14.14 -17.05
N GLU A 695 15.31 -15.34 -16.88
CA GLU A 695 15.18 -16.03 -15.59
C GLU A 695 16.47 -16.76 -15.17
N GLY A 696 17.49 -16.77 -16.04
CA GLY A 696 18.82 -17.31 -15.75
C GLY A 696 19.61 -16.50 -14.70
N PRO A 697 20.86 -16.89 -14.41
CA PRO A 697 21.73 -16.16 -13.50
C PRO A 697 21.99 -14.71 -13.93
N ARG A 698 22.19 -13.82 -12.96
CA ARG A 698 22.72 -12.47 -13.18
C ARG A 698 24.15 -12.51 -13.74
N ARG A 699 24.59 -11.40 -14.33
CA ARG A 699 26.00 -11.18 -14.68
C ARG A 699 26.84 -11.08 -13.40
N ALA A 700 28.16 -11.30 -13.52
CA ALA A 700 29.09 -11.29 -12.37
C ALA A 700 29.27 -9.90 -11.71
N ASP A 701 28.90 -8.82 -12.42
CA ASP A 701 28.79 -7.46 -11.89
C ASP A 701 27.49 -7.23 -11.08
N GLY A 702 26.56 -8.18 -11.10
CA GLY A 702 25.24 -8.11 -10.48
C GLY A 702 24.12 -7.65 -11.42
N THR A 703 24.41 -7.16 -12.61
CA THR A 703 23.37 -6.67 -13.54
C THR A 703 22.48 -7.80 -14.08
N LEU A 704 21.30 -7.43 -14.54
CA LEU A 704 20.37 -8.33 -15.24
C LEU A 704 21.08 -9.02 -16.44
N PRO A 705 20.74 -10.27 -16.79
CA PRO A 705 21.25 -10.90 -18.01
C PRO A 705 20.77 -10.16 -19.28
N GLY A 706 21.53 -10.23 -20.37
CA GLY A 706 21.08 -9.69 -21.67
C GLY A 706 20.30 -10.75 -22.42
N THR A 707 19.11 -10.42 -22.94
CA THR A 707 18.22 -11.40 -23.56
C THR A 707 17.52 -10.86 -24.81
N ALA A 708 17.15 -11.77 -25.72
CA ALA A 708 16.24 -11.48 -26.83
C ALA A 708 14.75 -11.62 -26.44
N PHE A 709 14.45 -12.18 -25.27
CA PHE A 709 13.11 -12.27 -24.71
C PHE A 709 12.47 -10.88 -24.62
N LEU A 710 11.20 -10.76 -25.03
CA LEU A 710 10.42 -9.51 -25.10
C LEU A 710 10.98 -8.39 -25.99
N THR A 711 12.18 -8.54 -26.57
CA THR A 711 12.69 -7.60 -27.58
C THR A 711 11.96 -7.75 -28.90
N THR A 712 11.80 -6.65 -29.63
CA THR A 712 10.97 -6.57 -30.84
C THR A 712 11.78 -6.50 -32.13
N THR A 713 11.19 -6.93 -33.24
CA THR A 713 11.70 -6.67 -34.60
C THR A 713 11.47 -5.22 -35.02
N ARG A 714 10.38 -4.59 -34.55
CA ARG A 714 10.01 -3.19 -34.78
C ARG A 714 10.47 -2.29 -33.61
N PRO A 715 11.33 -1.27 -33.84
CA PRO A 715 11.91 -0.46 -32.78
C PRO A 715 10.91 0.52 -32.14
N GLY A 716 11.26 1.02 -30.95
CA GLY A 716 10.63 2.19 -30.34
C GLY A 716 9.40 1.94 -29.45
N VAL A 717 9.09 0.68 -29.13
CA VAL A 717 7.98 0.31 -28.22
C VAL A 717 8.43 -0.87 -27.36
N GLY A 718 8.16 -0.80 -26.05
CA GLY A 718 8.51 -1.82 -25.06
C GLY A 718 9.86 -1.61 -24.35
N ALA A 719 10.09 -2.45 -23.34
CA ALA A 719 11.25 -2.40 -22.47
C ALA A 719 12.55 -2.84 -23.14
N ARG A 720 13.66 -2.24 -22.69
CA ARG A 720 15.01 -2.64 -23.07
C ARG A 720 15.46 -3.83 -22.22
N MET A 721 15.50 -5.01 -22.86
CA MET A 721 15.90 -6.28 -22.24
C MET A 721 17.40 -6.60 -22.42
N ALA A 722 18.18 -5.53 -22.64
CA ALA A 722 19.63 -5.50 -22.69
C ALA A 722 20.11 -4.34 -21.79
N PRO A 723 21.30 -4.44 -21.17
CA PRO A 723 21.85 -3.40 -20.30
C PRO A 723 22.21 -2.12 -21.08
#